data_AF-A0A2K8V8K8-F1
#
_entry.id   AF-A0A2K8V8K8-F1
#
_cell.length_a   1.000
_cell.length_b   1.000
_cell.length_c   1.000
_cell.angle_alpha   90.00
_cell.angle_beta   90.00
_cell.angle_gamma   90.00
#
_symmetry.space_group_name_H-M   'P 1'
#
loop_
_entity.id
_entity.type
_entity.pdbx_description
1 polymer ?
#
loop_
_entity_poly.entity_id
_entity_poly.type
_entity_poly.pdbx_seq_one_letter_code
_entity_poly.pdbx_strand_id
1 'polypeptide(L)'
;MKTYFDKKSLLYLSFLVALLISVTMVKAQTVFKHTVSSSNTKQHISSINHSSSNGKKDKILIVTHDYGKLGPYQTKAVGVWYNGKKWTVFNQDRTPIKANTKFNVLVTNKSNNAFIVRAKTNTKSVVVSHPKLNRNPNATFLVTPNLGSSGPYNKSPIGVYYSSSKKQWNIFNTDGKTIPKGAQFNILVNSNIFKHKVNSLNKKGHITYINNSKTNKKDKSLVFATFNSQTTIKNFKNPIGVWYSNNKWCVYNENRSQLKGNEAYNVISLSSKKGLFPLITKPPVLVKTDTKPNRIDSKGLKNIGLVKYIPFRTSGSNTANNKERNGPDITKYEDIETLLDGDSFISFIEKLNVFRKIYKDKNNNSNVYYYFPSEYTLMWNKETNEYAFNIYYMSAEGTRGSVLVNAELTPQVSSEDIKLAEKLLASKLRKPVKLMPMDLRDVPKVDFGATLTNFNVKPESINTSIPSDYHKPIILDWKMDSNIDDFVGAMLNNIGVNINLEFRPYGDETTVINVPVNLEVNSPLTFGKIEFSNTNELLDDWINPIDYPIVPKSIVLLRKQGSRNYFETINLESEEIATGETLNIPYEISSILNSKNNIVKLWLDYTLNKDCNTCNQNVKKKIIKGTSHNEITNLSVQILNALSYSNAHSMKLIIKSTQADPNGVNEITFPAFSIKEDDQEFEGIQLFVPENKELSYSYQLITIMKDGEVKTSKWETSNSSLLVIGESQIKKLYDHKEKSELERLKDSLLSDHKDKLIEKGKELLDEILEKKDKEDTPKEDEE
;
A
#
# COMPACT_ATOMS: atom_id res chain seq x y z
N MET A 1 -78.36 1.03 -16.91
CA MET A 1 -77.79 2.38 -17.15
C MET A 1 -76.63 2.25 -18.13
N LYS A 2 -76.76 2.85 -19.32
CA LYS A 2 -75.64 3.03 -20.26
C LYS A 2 -74.73 4.11 -19.70
N THR A 3 -73.44 3.82 -19.52
CA THR A 3 -72.44 4.87 -19.31
C THR A 3 -71.39 4.79 -20.42
N TYR A 4 -71.47 5.81 -21.26
CA TYR A 4 -70.51 6.25 -22.26
C TYR A 4 -69.06 6.20 -21.73
N PHE A 5 -68.17 5.53 -22.46
CA PHE A 5 -66.73 5.75 -22.33
C PHE A 5 -66.27 6.67 -23.46
N ASP A 6 -65.86 7.88 -23.09
CA ASP A 6 -65.40 8.93 -23.99
C ASP A 6 -64.06 8.53 -24.66
N LYS A 7 -64.05 8.52 -25.99
CA LYS A 7 -62.88 8.17 -26.82
C LYS A 7 -61.69 9.12 -26.61
N LYS A 8 -61.90 10.34 -26.07
CA LYS A 8 -60.78 11.23 -25.71
C LYS A 8 -59.95 10.71 -24.54
N SER A 9 -60.56 10.05 -23.55
CA SER A 9 -59.82 9.47 -22.42
C SER A 9 -58.92 8.30 -22.81
N LEU A 10 -59.29 7.54 -23.86
CA LEU A 10 -58.47 6.42 -24.33
C LEU A 10 -57.18 6.90 -25.03
N LEU A 11 -57.24 8.03 -25.75
CA LEU A 11 -56.07 8.63 -26.41
C LEU A 11 -55.07 9.23 -25.41
N TYR A 12 -55.55 9.87 -24.34
CA TYR A 12 -54.67 10.36 -23.26
C TYR A 12 -54.06 9.21 -22.45
N LEU A 13 -54.78 8.09 -22.27
CA LEU A 13 -54.25 6.90 -21.58
C LEU A 13 -53.18 6.19 -22.41
N SER A 14 -53.33 6.11 -23.73
CA SER A 14 -52.30 5.57 -24.62
C SER A 14 -51.03 6.44 -24.69
N PHE A 15 -51.18 7.78 -24.63
CA PHE A 15 -50.04 8.69 -24.56
C PHE A 15 -49.32 8.62 -23.21
N LEU A 16 -50.05 8.42 -22.10
CA LEU A 16 -49.46 8.26 -20.76
C LEU A 16 -48.72 6.92 -20.61
N VAL A 17 -49.24 5.84 -21.18
CA VAL A 17 -48.58 4.52 -21.19
C VAL A 17 -47.35 4.51 -22.09
N ALA A 18 -47.35 5.26 -23.19
CA ALA A 18 -46.16 5.44 -24.02
C ALA A 18 -45.08 6.31 -23.34
N LEU A 19 -45.47 7.31 -22.54
CA LEU A 19 -44.53 8.16 -21.79
C LEU A 19 -43.94 7.46 -20.53
N LEU A 20 -44.61 6.43 -20.01
CA LEU A 20 -44.18 5.65 -18.84
C LEU A 20 -43.25 4.46 -19.15
N ILE A 21 -43.01 4.15 -20.43
CA ILE A 21 -42.03 3.12 -20.85
C ILE A 21 -40.63 3.72 -21.10
N SER A 22 -40.46 5.04 -21.06
CA SER A 22 -39.20 5.72 -21.34
C SER A 22 -38.43 6.22 -20.10
N VAL A 23 -38.21 5.39 -19.08
CA VAL A 23 -37.33 5.67 -17.92
C VAL A 23 -36.92 4.31 -17.33
N THR A 24 -35.68 3.81 -17.21
CA THR A 24 -34.30 4.30 -17.32
C THR A 24 -33.43 3.10 -17.74
N MET A 25 -32.65 3.22 -18.82
CA MET A 25 -31.51 2.30 -19.01
C MET A 25 -30.42 2.71 -18.00
N VAL A 26 -30.37 2.06 -16.85
CA VAL A 26 -29.29 2.26 -15.88
C VAL A 26 -27.96 1.95 -16.56
N LYS A 27 -27.07 2.95 -16.61
CA LYS A 27 -25.69 2.88 -17.11
C LYS A 27 -24.89 1.86 -16.29
N ALA A 28 -24.98 0.57 -16.62
CA ALA A 28 -24.17 -0.45 -15.99
C ALA A 28 -22.77 -0.49 -16.64
N GLN A 29 -21.87 0.39 -16.20
CA GLN A 29 -20.43 0.16 -16.37
C GLN A 29 -20.03 -0.93 -15.36
N THR A 30 -19.35 -1.98 -15.82
CA THR A 30 -18.82 -3.06 -14.96
C THR A 30 -17.31 -3.04 -15.02
N VAL A 31 -16.65 -3.12 -13.87
CA VAL A 31 -15.18 -3.23 -13.81
C VAL A 31 -14.78 -4.49 -13.05
N PHE A 32 -13.75 -5.18 -13.54
CA PHE A 32 -13.18 -6.36 -12.90
C PHE A 32 -11.72 -6.55 -13.35
N LYS A 33 -10.98 -7.39 -12.62
CA LYS A 33 -9.60 -7.76 -12.96
C LYS A 33 -9.61 -9.07 -13.74
N HIS A 34 -8.96 -9.08 -14.89
CA HIS A 34 -8.70 -10.28 -15.71
C HIS A 34 -7.28 -10.76 -15.43
N THR A 35 -7.11 -12.00 -15.00
CA THR A 35 -5.81 -12.62 -14.76
C THR A 35 -5.54 -13.68 -15.82
N VAL A 36 -4.39 -13.59 -16.48
CA VAL A 36 -3.95 -14.56 -17.47
C VAL A 36 -3.48 -15.84 -16.75
N SER A 37 -4.04 -16.98 -17.14
CA SER A 37 -3.70 -18.31 -16.62
C SER A 37 -3.39 -19.25 -17.78
N SER A 38 -2.76 -20.40 -17.49
CA SER A 38 -2.56 -21.47 -18.47
C SER A 38 -3.85 -21.93 -19.14
N SER A 39 -4.98 -21.90 -18.42
CA SER A 39 -6.30 -22.31 -18.92
C SER A 39 -7.01 -21.29 -19.81
N ASN A 40 -6.61 -20.01 -19.80
CA ASN A 40 -7.28 -18.95 -20.55
C ASN A 40 -6.39 -18.24 -21.57
N THR A 41 -5.10 -18.60 -21.62
CA THR A 41 -4.10 -18.04 -22.53
C THR A 41 -3.69 -19.05 -23.60
N LYS A 42 -3.45 -18.59 -24.81
CA LYS A 42 -2.82 -19.37 -25.88
C LYS A 42 -2.00 -18.43 -26.74
N GLN A 43 -0.69 -18.65 -26.83
CA GLN A 43 0.21 -17.75 -27.55
C GLN A 43 0.00 -16.29 -27.10
N HIS A 44 -0.36 -15.39 -28.02
CA HIS A 44 -0.45 -13.95 -27.82
C HIS A 44 -1.82 -13.46 -27.35
N ILE A 45 -2.72 -14.37 -26.97
CA ILE A 45 -4.11 -14.06 -26.62
C ILE A 45 -4.48 -14.63 -25.26
N SER A 46 -5.35 -13.92 -24.54
CA SER A 46 -6.02 -14.42 -23.34
C SER A 46 -7.52 -14.08 -23.36
N SER A 47 -8.36 -15.10 -23.17
CA SER A 47 -9.82 -14.96 -23.24
C SER A 47 -10.40 -14.47 -21.92
N ILE A 48 -11.16 -13.38 -21.97
CA ILE A 48 -11.80 -12.77 -20.81
C ILE A 48 -13.12 -13.51 -20.52
N ASN A 49 -13.21 -14.11 -19.34
CA ASN A 49 -14.40 -14.84 -18.91
C ASN A 49 -15.18 -14.06 -17.85
N HIS A 50 -16.18 -13.28 -18.26
CA HIS A 50 -17.00 -12.51 -17.33
C HIS A 50 -18.43 -12.32 -17.86
N SER A 51 -19.44 -12.38 -17.00
CA SER A 51 -20.86 -12.31 -17.39
C SER A 51 -21.25 -11.00 -18.08
N SER A 52 -20.54 -9.90 -17.79
CA SER A 52 -20.77 -8.60 -18.45
C SER A 52 -20.26 -8.54 -19.88
N SER A 53 -19.33 -9.42 -20.29
CA SER A 53 -18.67 -9.43 -21.61
C SER A 53 -18.95 -10.69 -22.45
N ASN A 54 -19.18 -11.85 -21.82
CA ASN A 54 -19.43 -13.11 -22.53
C ASN A 54 -20.68 -13.02 -23.40
N GLY A 55 -20.60 -13.48 -24.65
CA GLY A 55 -21.72 -13.46 -25.60
C GLY A 55 -22.15 -12.05 -26.07
N LYS A 56 -21.43 -11.00 -25.66
CA LYS A 56 -21.90 -9.60 -25.81
C LYS A 56 -20.97 -8.81 -26.73
N LYS A 57 -21.14 -9.01 -28.05
CA LYS A 57 -20.32 -8.37 -29.11
C LYS A 57 -20.42 -6.84 -29.15
N ASP A 58 -21.56 -6.27 -28.75
CA ASP A 58 -21.85 -4.82 -28.89
C ASP A 58 -21.37 -3.98 -27.70
N LYS A 59 -20.53 -4.55 -26.82
CA LYS A 59 -19.94 -3.84 -25.69
C LYS A 59 -18.70 -3.05 -26.12
N ILE A 60 -18.38 -2.03 -25.33
CA ILE A 60 -17.12 -1.29 -25.41
C ILE A 60 -16.28 -1.71 -24.21
N LEU A 61 -15.05 -2.15 -24.49
CA LEU A 61 -14.08 -2.53 -23.46
C LEU A 61 -12.95 -1.51 -23.42
N ILE A 62 -12.60 -1.08 -22.21
CA ILE A 62 -11.34 -0.37 -21.92
C ILE A 62 -10.49 -1.29 -21.05
N VAL A 63 -9.23 -1.47 -21.42
CA VAL A 63 -8.28 -2.27 -20.66
C VAL A 63 -7.00 -1.51 -20.36
N THR A 64 -6.41 -1.77 -19.20
CA THR A 64 -5.09 -1.28 -18.81
C THR A 64 -4.38 -2.40 -18.08
N HIS A 65 -3.10 -2.62 -18.40
CA HIS A 65 -2.30 -3.61 -17.67
C HIS A 65 -2.15 -3.19 -16.20
N ASP A 66 -2.31 -4.15 -15.30
CA ASP A 66 -2.19 -3.97 -13.86
C ASP A 66 -1.05 -4.88 -13.36
N TYR A 67 0.03 -4.27 -12.87
CA TYR A 67 1.18 -5.01 -12.38
C TYR A 67 0.81 -5.96 -11.22
N GLY A 68 -0.19 -5.62 -10.40
CA GLY A 68 -0.48 -6.33 -9.16
C GLY A 68 0.70 -6.32 -8.19
N LYS A 69 0.80 -7.27 -7.26
CA LYS A 69 1.96 -7.36 -6.35
C LYS A 69 3.22 -7.92 -7.04
N LEU A 70 3.06 -8.91 -7.92
CA LEU A 70 4.14 -9.65 -8.61
C LEU A 70 3.74 -10.09 -10.05
N GLY A 71 3.22 -9.19 -10.88
CA GLY A 71 2.85 -9.49 -12.28
C GLY A 71 4.02 -9.26 -13.25
N PRO A 72 4.17 -10.06 -14.32
CA PRO A 72 5.19 -9.78 -15.34
C PRO A 72 4.87 -8.45 -16.07
N TYR A 73 5.91 -7.70 -16.41
CA TYR A 73 5.78 -6.51 -17.26
C TYR A 73 5.14 -6.85 -18.61
N GLN A 74 4.23 -5.98 -19.07
CA GLN A 74 3.58 -6.10 -20.37
C GLN A 74 4.14 -5.04 -21.32
N THR A 75 5.32 -5.31 -21.87
CA THR A 75 6.08 -4.36 -22.71
C THR A 75 5.56 -4.24 -24.14
N LYS A 76 4.43 -4.88 -24.46
CA LYS A 76 3.86 -4.95 -25.80
C LYS A 76 2.59 -4.13 -25.89
N ALA A 77 2.32 -3.54 -27.06
CA ALA A 77 1.06 -2.85 -27.28
C ALA A 77 -0.11 -3.86 -27.20
N VAL A 78 -1.09 -3.57 -26.34
CA VAL A 78 -2.23 -4.46 -26.09
C VAL A 78 -3.47 -3.97 -26.81
N GLY A 79 -4.27 -4.89 -27.32
CA GLY A 79 -5.60 -4.62 -27.85
C GLY A 79 -6.65 -5.59 -27.29
N VAL A 80 -7.91 -5.35 -27.68
CA VAL A 80 -9.01 -6.28 -27.44
C VAL A 80 -9.74 -6.64 -28.74
N TRP A 81 -10.38 -7.81 -28.78
CA TRP A 81 -11.34 -8.14 -29.83
C TRP A 81 -12.42 -9.08 -29.31
N TYR A 82 -13.55 -9.17 -30.01
CA TYR A 82 -14.59 -10.16 -29.72
C TYR A 82 -14.43 -11.36 -30.64
N ASN A 83 -14.11 -12.54 -30.09
CA ASN A 83 -13.72 -13.72 -30.86
C ASN A 83 -14.91 -14.57 -31.38
N GLY A 84 -16.13 -13.99 -31.38
CA GLY A 84 -17.38 -14.69 -31.66
C GLY A 84 -18.09 -15.21 -30.40
N LYS A 85 -17.35 -15.54 -29.33
CA LYS A 85 -17.91 -16.03 -28.06
C LYS A 85 -17.57 -15.15 -26.86
N LYS A 86 -16.33 -14.71 -26.75
CA LYS A 86 -15.80 -13.93 -25.62
C LYS A 86 -14.97 -12.77 -26.14
N TRP A 87 -14.88 -11.74 -25.31
CA TRP A 87 -13.84 -10.73 -25.49
C TRP A 87 -12.48 -11.32 -25.14
N THR A 88 -11.45 -10.92 -25.86
CA THR A 88 -10.08 -11.44 -25.76
C THR A 88 -9.13 -10.25 -25.69
N VAL A 89 -8.18 -10.29 -24.77
CA VAL A 89 -7.03 -9.38 -24.73
C VAL A 89 -5.86 -10.02 -25.48
N PHE A 90 -5.09 -9.24 -26.22
CA PHE A 90 -3.99 -9.77 -27.04
C PHE A 90 -2.83 -8.79 -27.19
N ASN A 91 -1.63 -9.34 -27.43
CA ASN A 91 -0.47 -8.55 -27.85
C ASN A 91 -0.56 -8.26 -29.36
N GLN A 92 -0.51 -6.99 -29.72
CA GLN A 92 -0.63 -6.53 -31.11
C GLN A 92 0.51 -7.02 -32.00
N ASP A 93 1.70 -7.26 -31.44
CA ASP A 93 2.84 -7.81 -32.17
C ASP A 93 2.82 -9.35 -32.27
N ARG A 94 1.78 -9.99 -31.72
CA ARG A 94 1.60 -11.45 -31.64
C ARG A 94 2.65 -12.19 -30.81
N THR A 95 3.39 -11.47 -29.96
CA THR A 95 4.23 -12.14 -28.96
C THR A 95 3.38 -12.76 -27.86
N PRO A 96 3.77 -13.92 -27.29
CA PRO A 96 2.99 -14.57 -26.25
C PRO A 96 2.70 -13.68 -25.03
N ILE A 97 1.48 -13.79 -24.47
CA ILE A 97 1.15 -13.17 -23.19
C ILE A 97 1.53 -14.15 -22.08
N LYS A 98 2.38 -13.71 -21.16
CA LYS A 98 2.83 -14.52 -20.03
C LYS A 98 1.68 -14.83 -19.06
N ALA A 99 1.72 -16.00 -18.43
CA ALA A 99 0.83 -16.29 -17.31
C ALA A 99 1.06 -15.28 -16.16
N ASN A 100 0.05 -15.08 -15.32
CA ASN A 100 0.04 -14.11 -14.22
C ASN A 100 0.05 -12.61 -14.62
N THR A 101 0.10 -12.28 -15.92
CA THR A 101 -0.24 -10.92 -16.42
C THR A 101 -1.68 -10.59 -16.01
N LYS A 102 -1.93 -9.35 -15.56
CA LYS A 102 -3.27 -8.93 -15.11
C LYS A 102 -3.71 -7.68 -15.86
N PHE A 103 -4.99 -7.58 -16.13
CA PHE A 103 -5.59 -6.42 -16.79
C PHE A 103 -6.79 -5.94 -16.00
N ASN A 104 -6.84 -4.63 -15.74
CA ASN A 104 -8.09 -3.99 -15.34
C ASN A 104 -8.98 -3.91 -16.57
N VAL A 105 -10.22 -4.37 -16.46
CA VAL A 105 -11.19 -4.44 -17.55
C VAL A 105 -12.44 -3.66 -17.18
N LEU A 106 -12.80 -2.68 -18.00
CA LEU A 106 -14.05 -1.94 -17.92
C LEU A 106 -14.93 -2.33 -19.12
N VAL A 107 -16.14 -2.77 -18.83
CA VAL A 107 -17.16 -3.12 -19.83
C VAL A 107 -18.33 -2.15 -19.72
N THR A 108 -18.70 -1.53 -20.84
CA THR A 108 -19.87 -0.63 -20.92
C THR A 108 -20.66 -0.86 -22.20
N ASN A 109 -21.92 -0.44 -22.20
CA ASN A 109 -22.73 -0.37 -23.42
C ASN A 109 -22.17 0.67 -24.38
N LYS A 110 -22.27 0.39 -25.68
CA LYS A 110 -22.12 1.41 -26.72
C LYS A 110 -23.13 2.53 -26.48
N SER A 111 -22.67 3.78 -26.56
CA SER A 111 -23.48 4.98 -26.36
C SER A 111 -22.78 6.19 -26.97
N ASN A 112 -23.40 7.37 -26.90
CA ASN A 112 -22.75 8.62 -27.32
C ASN A 112 -21.43 8.88 -26.59
N ASN A 113 -21.27 8.40 -25.34
CA ASN A 113 -20.04 8.58 -24.56
C ASN A 113 -19.14 7.32 -24.55
N ALA A 114 -19.52 6.25 -25.22
CA ALA A 114 -18.71 5.03 -25.33
C ALA A 114 -18.88 4.43 -26.73
N PHE A 115 -17.89 4.63 -27.61
CA PHE A 115 -18.04 4.36 -29.04
C PHE A 115 -16.72 3.89 -29.67
N ILE A 116 -16.79 3.47 -30.93
CA ILE A 116 -15.62 3.01 -31.69
C ILE A 116 -15.26 4.07 -32.73
N VAL A 117 -13.97 4.41 -32.81
CA VAL A 117 -13.40 5.23 -33.88
C VAL A 117 -12.56 4.35 -34.78
N ARG A 118 -12.61 4.57 -36.10
CA ARG A 118 -11.87 3.79 -37.10
C ARG A 118 -11.01 4.68 -37.98
N ALA A 119 -9.76 4.27 -38.21
CA ALA A 119 -8.89 4.88 -39.20
C ALA A 119 -9.41 4.60 -40.62
N LYS A 120 -9.78 5.63 -41.38
CA LYS A 120 -10.32 5.47 -42.76
C LYS A 120 -9.22 5.21 -43.80
N THR A 121 -8.02 5.70 -43.54
CA THR A 121 -6.83 5.60 -44.39
C THR A 121 -5.60 5.36 -43.51
N ASN A 122 -4.45 5.07 -44.12
CA ASN A 122 -3.17 5.12 -43.40
C ASN A 122 -2.89 6.57 -43.01
N THR A 123 -2.74 6.84 -41.71
CA THR A 123 -2.65 8.21 -41.19
C THR A 123 -1.71 8.29 -40.00
N LYS A 124 -1.14 9.47 -39.72
CA LYS A 124 -0.36 9.71 -38.49
C LYS A 124 -1.24 9.81 -37.26
N SER A 125 -2.50 10.20 -37.43
CA SER A 125 -3.45 10.31 -36.33
C SER A 125 -4.90 10.16 -36.79
N VAL A 126 -5.77 9.78 -35.86
CA VAL A 126 -7.20 9.58 -36.09
C VAL A 126 -7.99 10.56 -35.23
N VAL A 127 -8.81 11.38 -35.88
CA VAL A 127 -9.64 12.38 -35.21
C VAL A 127 -10.72 11.71 -34.36
N VAL A 128 -10.89 12.18 -33.12
CA VAL A 128 -11.98 11.81 -32.21
C VAL A 128 -12.95 12.98 -32.15
N SER A 129 -13.86 13.05 -33.12
CA SER A 129 -14.89 14.09 -33.13
C SER A 129 -16.02 13.72 -32.17
N HIS A 130 -16.23 14.54 -31.15
CA HIS A 130 -17.29 14.35 -30.18
C HIS A 130 -17.69 15.69 -29.53
N PRO A 131 -18.98 15.99 -29.31
CA PRO A 131 -19.41 17.29 -28.79
C PRO A 131 -18.74 17.72 -27.47
N LYS A 132 -18.46 16.78 -26.57
CA LYS A 132 -17.76 17.07 -25.29
C LYS A 132 -16.23 17.21 -25.40
N LEU A 133 -15.65 16.83 -26.55
CA LEU A 133 -14.20 16.85 -26.77
C LEU A 133 -13.79 17.98 -27.73
N ASN A 134 -14.62 18.26 -28.73
CA ASN A 134 -14.37 19.30 -29.72
C ASN A 134 -14.26 20.67 -29.05
N ARG A 135 -13.29 21.49 -29.48
CA ARG A 135 -13.01 22.84 -28.94
C ARG A 135 -12.67 22.86 -27.44
N ASN A 136 -12.38 21.71 -26.82
CA ASN A 136 -12.07 21.62 -25.40
C ASN A 136 -10.69 20.95 -25.18
N PRO A 137 -9.60 21.74 -25.05
CA PRO A 137 -8.27 21.21 -24.75
C PRO A 137 -8.16 20.57 -23.35
N ASN A 138 -9.11 20.81 -22.45
CA ASN A 138 -9.08 20.23 -21.10
C ASN A 138 -9.89 18.93 -20.99
N ALA A 139 -10.54 18.50 -22.07
CA ALA A 139 -11.33 17.27 -22.06
C ALA A 139 -10.45 16.03 -21.85
N THR A 140 -11.02 15.03 -21.20
CA THR A 140 -10.37 13.75 -20.89
C THR A 140 -11.22 12.59 -21.39
N PHE A 141 -10.56 11.56 -21.90
CA PHE A 141 -11.19 10.32 -22.37
C PHE A 141 -10.17 9.18 -22.33
N LEU A 142 -10.66 7.94 -22.31
CA LEU A 142 -9.83 6.73 -22.37
C LEU A 142 -9.91 6.06 -23.74
N VAL A 143 -8.84 5.38 -24.12
CA VAL A 143 -8.70 4.70 -25.40
C VAL A 143 -8.14 3.29 -25.20
N THR A 144 -8.69 2.32 -25.93
CA THR A 144 -8.12 0.97 -26.04
C THR A 144 -8.17 0.52 -27.50
N PRO A 145 -7.09 0.00 -28.09
CA PRO A 145 -7.12 -0.56 -29.44
C PRO A 145 -8.09 -1.73 -29.55
N ASN A 146 -8.84 -1.79 -30.65
CA ASN A 146 -9.79 -2.86 -30.95
C ASN A 146 -9.47 -3.45 -32.33
N LEU A 147 -9.29 -4.77 -32.42
CA LEU A 147 -9.03 -5.44 -33.71
C LEU A 147 -10.30 -5.47 -34.58
N GLY A 148 -11.49 -5.43 -33.96
CA GLY A 148 -12.76 -5.68 -34.65
C GLY A 148 -12.78 -7.07 -35.31
N SER A 149 -13.66 -7.25 -36.29
CA SER A 149 -13.86 -8.54 -36.98
C SER A 149 -12.72 -8.89 -37.96
N SER A 150 -11.95 -7.90 -38.43
CA SER A 150 -10.94 -8.07 -39.49
C SER A 150 -9.94 -6.89 -39.59
N GLY A 151 -9.78 -6.09 -38.53
CA GLY A 151 -8.90 -4.92 -38.55
C GLY A 151 -7.41 -5.29 -38.51
N PRO A 152 -6.53 -4.39 -39.00
CA PRO A 152 -5.08 -4.61 -38.95
C PRO A 152 -4.55 -4.54 -37.51
N TYR A 153 -3.43 -5.24 -37.27
CA TYR A 153 -2.68 -5.10 -36.04
C TYR A 153 -1.97 -3.74 -35.99
N ASN A 154 -2.25 -2.95 -34.95
CA ASN A 154 -1.51 -1.73 -34.68
C ASN A 154 -0.47 -2.00 -33.58
N LYS A 155 0.75 -2.36 -33.98
CA LYS A 155 1.81 -2.83 -33.08
C LYS A 155 2.42 -1.73 -32.21
N SER A 156 2.10 -0.47 -32.49
CA SER A 156 2.64 0.68 -31.78
C SER A 156 1.83 1.01 -30.53
N PRO A 157 2.48 1.47 -29.43
CA PRO A 157 1.77 2.09 -28.32
C PRO A 157 1.01 3.34 -28.80
N ILE A 158 -0.11 3.62 -28.14
CA ILE A 158 -1.01 4.71 -28.52
C ILE A 158 -1.14 5.77 -27.44
N GLY A 159 -1.49 6.98 -27.86
CA GLY A 159 -1.78 8.09 -26.98
C GLY A 159 -2.79 9.03 -27.61
N VAL A 160 -3.12 10.10 -26.88
CA VAL A 160 -4.04 11.14 -27.35
C VAL A 160 -3.38 12.51 -27.30
N TYR A 161 -3.71 13.39 -28.24
CA TYR A 161 -3.31 14.79 -28.21
C TYR A 161 -4.43 15.69 -28.72
N TYR A 162 -4.43 16.94 -28.28
CA TYR A 162 -5.35 17.95 -28.79
C TYR A 162 -4.64 18.79 -29.84
N SER A 163 -5.23 18.90 -31.03
CA SER A 163 -4.76 19.81 -32.06
C SER A 163 -5.41 21.17 -31.85
N SER A 164 -4.63 22.17 -31.42
CA SER A 164 -5.12 23.54 -31.23
C SER A 164 -5.60 24.18 -32.53
N SER A 165 -4.88 23.93 -33.64
CA SER A 165 -5.24 24.44 -34.97
C SER A 165 -6.56 23.86 -35.50
N LYS A 166 -6.75 22.54 -35.34
CA LYS A 166 -7.99 21.86 -35.77
C LYS A 166 -9.09 21.87 -34.71
N LYS A 167 -8.80 22.36 -33.50
CA LYS A 167 -9.69 22.38 -32.33
C LYS A 167 -10.31 21.00 -32.00
N GLN A 168 -9.53 19.94 -32.15
CA GLN A 168 -10.00 18.54 -32.08
C GLN A 168 -8.99 17.61 -31.41
N TRP A 169 -9.49 16.59 -30.70
CA TRP A 169 -8.68 15.51 -30.16
C TRP A 169 -8.35 14.45 -31.20
N ASN A 170 -7.17 13.85 -31.07
CA ASN A 170 -6.64 12.87 -32.01
C ASN A 170 -5.98 11.71 -31.24
N ILE A 171 -6.10 10.50 -31.78
CA ILE A 171 -5.34 9.31 -31.37
C ILE A 171 -4.14 9.17 -32.29
N PHE A 172 -2.98 8.83 -31.77
CA PHE A 172 -1.76 8.63 -32.56
C PHE A 172 -0.94 7.48 -32.02
N ASN A 173 -0.03 6.97 -32.85
CA ASN A 173 1.01 6.05 -32.43
C ASN A 173 2.16 6.86 -31.83
N THR A 174 2.50 6.58 -30.58
CA THR A 174 3.43 7.41 -29.79
C THR A 174 4.90 7.24 -30.19
N ASP A 175 5.18 6.24 -31.03
CA ASP A 175 6.45 6.01 -31.71
C ASP A 175 6.57 6.72 -33.07
N GLY A 176 5.55 7.47 -33.49
CA GLY A 176 5.51 8.22 -34.74
C GLY A 176 5.18 7.41 -35.99
N LYS A 177 4.94 6.09 -35.85
CA LYS A 177 4.52 5.24 -36.98
C LYS A 177 3.11 5.59 -37.44
N THR A 178 2.78 5.20 -38.67
CA THR A 178 1.42 5.36 -39.20
C THR A 178 0.45 4.39 -38.53
N ILE A 179 -0.76 4.88 -38.24
CA ILE A 179 -1.90 4.05 -37.88
C ILE A 179 -2.42 3.43 -39.18
N PRO A 180 -2.52 2.09 -39.28
CA PRO A 180 -2.97 1.43 -40.50
C PRO A 180 -4.47 1.63 -40.76
N LYS A 181 -4.84 1.71 -42.03
CA LYS A 181 -6.23 1.78 -42.50
C LYS A 181 -7.04 0.63 -41.89
N GLY A 182 -8.17 0.96 -41.27
CA GLY A 182 -9.08 0.00 -40.66
C GLY A 182 -8.81 -0.27 -39.18
N ALA A 183 -7.69 0.20 -38.61
CA ALA A 183 -7.46 0.12 -37.16
C ALA A 183 -8.60 0.79 -36.39
N GLN A 184 -9.05 0.17 -35.29
CA GLN A 184 -10.16 0.67 -34.50
C GLN A 184 -9.75 0.92 -33.05
N PHE A 185 -10.48 1.82 -32.40
CA PHE A 185 -10.23 2.24 -31.04
C PHE A 185 -11.55 2.37 -30.28
N ASN A 186 -11.64 1.68 -29.14
CA ASN A 186 -12.71 1.86 -28.18
C ASN A 186 -12.46 3.15 -27.39
N ILE A 187 -13.44 4.05 -27.37
CA ILE A 187 -13.38 5.36 -26.72
C ILE A 187 -14.37 5.40 -25.57
N LEU A 188 -13.94 5.92 -24.43
CA LEU A 188 -14.82 6.22 -23.29
C LEU A 188 -14.64 7.67 -22.85
N VAL A 189 -15.71 8.45 -22.97
CA VAL A 189 -15.84 9.80 -22.43
C VAL A 189 -16.59 9.72 -21.10
N ASN A 190 -15.97 10.14 -20.02
CA ASN A 190 -16.58 10.07 -18.69
C ASN A 190 -16.09 11.24 -17.84
N SER A 191 -17.02 11.94 -17.17
CA SER A 191 -16.73 13.12 -16.35
C SER A 191 -15.86 12.80 -15.13
N ASN A 192 -15.73 11.53 -14.74
CA ASN A 192 -14.86 11.12 -13.64
C ASN A 192 -13.40 10.94 -14.04
N ILE A 193 -13.07 11.00 -15.34
CA ILE A 193 -11.69 10.91 -15.83
C ILE A 193 -10.98 12.23 -15.51
N PHE A 194 -9.88 12.16 -14.76
CA PHE A 194 -9.04 13.30 -14.43
C PHE A 194 -7.68 13.21 -15.15
N LYS A 195 -6.97 14.33 -15.22
CA LYS A 195 -5.62 14.40 -15.80
C LYS A 195 -4.59 14.23 -14.67
N HIS A 196 -3.70 13.27 -14.81
CA HIS A 196 -2.50 13.11 -13.98
C HIS A 196 -1.31 13.67 -14.73
N LYS A 197 -0.55 14.59 -14.13
CA LYS A 197 0.65 15.20 -14.74
C LYS A 197 1.88 14.79 -13.94
N VAL A 198 2.90 14.30 -14.63
CA VAL A 198 4.18 13.94 -14.02
C VAL A 198 4.98 15.21 -13.73
N ASN A 199 5.63 15.23 -12.58
CA ASN A 199 6.57 16.26 -12.16
C ASN A 199 7.69 15.61 -11.31
N SER A 200 8.64 16.41 -10.82
CA SER A 200 9.76 15.92 -10.00
C SER A 200 9.33 15.30 -8.67
N LEU A 201 8.24 15.80 -8.07
CA LEU A 201 7.76 15.37 -6.74
C LEU A 201 7.00 14.04 -6.77
N ASN A 202 6.38 13.70 -7.92
CA ASN A 202 5.55 12.52 -8.04
C ASN A 202 6.16 11.43 -8.93
N LYS A 203 7.35 11.64 -9.50
CA LYS A 203 8.07 10.62 -10.27
C LYS A 203 9.16 9.94 -9.43
N LYS A 204 9.31 8.64 -9.60
CA LYS A 204 10.44 7.85 -9.10
C LYS A 204 10.80 6.84 -10.19
N GLY A 205 11.91 7.09 -10.88
CA GLY A 205 12.34 6.21 -11.95
C GLY A 205 11.39 6.22 -13.16
N HIS A 206 10.94 5.03 -13.55
CA HIS A 206 9.92 4.78 -14.57
C HIS A 206 8.47 4.86 -14.06
N ILE A 207 8.26 5.26 -12.80
CA ILE A 207 6.96 5.23 -12.09
C ILE A 207 6.56 6.66 -11.68
N THR A 208 5.27 6.97 -11.76
CA THR A 208 4.68 8.19 -11.20
C THR A 208 3.50 7.87 -10.27
N TYR A 209 3.48 8.47 -9.09
CA TYR A 209 2.43 8.32 -8.08
C TYR A 209 1.28 9.28 -8.37
N ILE A 210 0.06 8.74 -8.43
CA ILE A 210 -1.15 9.52 -8.57
C ILE A 210 -1.59 9.99 -7.19
N ASN A 211 -1.54 11.30 -6.96
CA ASN A 211 -2.11 11.91 -5.78
C ASN A 211 -3.51 12.46 -6.12
N ASN A 212 -4.55 11.68 -5.86
CA ASN A 212 -5.93 12.09 -6.12
C ASN A 212 -6.88 11.43 -5.12
N SER A 213 -7.88 12.17 -4.62
CA SER A 213 -8.87 11.64 -3.66
C SER A 213 -9.65 10.42 -4.19
N LYS A 214 -9.75 10.26 -5.52
CA LYS A 214 -10.38 9.10 -6.18
C LYS A 214 -9.49 7.85 -6.23
N THR A 215 -8.18 7.99 -5.99
CA THR A 215 -7.20 6.88 -6.07
C THR A 215 -6.47 6.60 -4.75
N ASN A 216 -6.25 7.62 -3.91
CA ASN A 216 -5.51 7.49 -2.66
C ASN A 216 -6.23 6.58 -1.67
N LYS A 217 -5.52 5.60 -1.10
CA LYS A 217 -6.07 4.62 -0.14
C LYS A 217 -7.24 3.81 -0.72
N LYS A 218 -7.26 3.61 -2.04
CA LYS A 218 -8.33 2.87 -2.77
C LYS A 218 -7.77 1.64 -3.49
N ASP A 219 -7.15 0.74 -2.73
CA ASP A 219 -6.59 -0.56 -3.17
C ASP A 219 -7.62 -1.46 -3.89
N LYS A 220 -8.91 -1.37 -3.51
CA LYS A 220 -10.03 -2.12 -4.11
C LYS A 220 -10.61 -1.49 -5.38
N SER A 221 -10.14 -0.30 -5.77
CA SER A 221 -10.55 0.31 -7.04
C SER A 221 -9.68 -0.18 -8.18
N LEU A 222 -10.20 -0.19 -9.40
CA LEU A 222 -9.42 -0.49 -10.59
C LEU A 222 -9.15 0.81 -11.33
N VAL A 223 -7.88 1.03 -11.66
CA VAL A 223 -7.43 2.23 -12.35
C VAL A 223 -7.16 1.93 -13.82
N PHE A 224 -7.56 2.87 -14.67
CA PHE A 224 -7.33 2.83 -16.10
C PHE A 224 -6.63 4.12 -16.51
N ALA A 225 -5.70 4.00 -17.46
CA ALA A 225 -4.89 5.12 -17.93
C ALA A 225 -4.77 5.15 -19.45
N THR A 226 -4.66 6.35 -20.01
CA THR A 226 -4.29 6.58 -21.41
C THR A 226 -3.27 7.71 -21.46
N PHE A 227 -2.17 7.53 -22.18
CA PHE A 227 -1.15 8.58 -22.32
C PHE A 227 -1.73 9.82 -23.04
N ASN A 228 -1.50 10.99 -22.46
CA ASN A 228 -1.94 12.28 -22.94
C ASN A 228 -0.73 13.14 -23.30
N SER A 229 -0.52 13.34 -24.60
CA SER A 229 0.64 14.00 -25.19
C SER A 229 0.48 15.51 -25.31
N GLN A 230 -0.35 16.16 -24.48
CA GLN A 230 -0.39 17.62 -24.36
C GLN A 230 0.85 18.22 -23.69
N THR A 231 1.99 17.60 -23.91
CA THR A 231 3.27 17.87 -23.27
C THR A 231 4.31 17.98 -24.37
N THR A 232 5.47 18.55 -24.09
CA THR A 232 6.53 18.78 -25.10
C THR A 232 7.23 17.49 -25.55
N ILE A 233 6.75 16.31 -25.14
CA ILE A 233 7.34 15.01 -25.46
C ILE A 233 7.03 14.63 -26.90
N LYS A 234 8.03 14.76 -27.77
CA LYS A 234 7.93 14.35 -29.19
C LYS A 234 8.09 12.84 -29.42
N ASN A 235 8.77 12.14 -28.50
CA ASN A 235 9.08 10.72 -28.60
C ASN A 235 8.73 10.00 -27.29
N PHE A 236 7.59 9.31 -27.27
CA PHE A 236 7.11 8.50 -26.14
C PHE A 236 6.87 7.06 -26.61
N LYS A 237 7.88 6.19 -26.54
CA LYS A 237 7.79 4.82 -27.12
C LYS A 237 7.38 3.76 -26.09
N ASN A 238 6.76 4.18 -24.99
CA ASN A 238 6.59 3.34 -23.81
C ASN A 238 5.12 2.87 -23.71
N PRO A 239 4.85 1.55 -23.71
CA PRO A 239 3.59 1.03 -23.19
C PRO A 239 3.47 1.39 -21.70
N ILE A 240 2.24 1.53 -21.22
CA ILE A 240 1.95 2.01 -19.87
C ILE A 240 1.14 0.98 -19.08
N GLY A 241 1.44 0.93 -17.79
CA GLY A 241 0.73 0.11 -16.81
C GLY A 241 0.30 0.92 -15.60
N VAL A 242 -0.50 0.27 -14.76
CA VAL A 242 -0.87 0.79 -13.45
C VAL A 242 -0.52 -0.20 -12.36
N TRP A 243 -0.22 0.32 -11.17
CA TRP A 243 0.09 -0.49 -10.01
C TRP A 243 -0.34 0.23 -8.75
N TYR A 244 -0.77 -0.51 -7.72
CA TYR A 244 -1.08 0.06 -6.41
C TYR A 244 0.05 -0.23 -5.44
N SER A 245 0.65 0.83 -4.90
CA SER A 245 1.78 0.76 -3.96
C SER A 245 1.79 2.01 -3.07
N ASN A 246 2.30 1.91 -1.84
CA ASN A 246 2.42 3.05 -0.91
C ASN A 246 1.10 3.83 -0.74
N ASN A 247 -0.02 3.09 -0.59
CA ASN A 247 -1.37 3.64 -0.49
C ASN A 247 -1.81 4.54 -1.66
N LYS A 248 -1.15 4.43 -2.80
CA LYS A 248 -1.43 5.23 -4.01
C LYS A 248 -1.45 4.34 -5.24
N TRP A 249 -2.28 4.71 -6.20
CA TRP A 249 -2.15 4.17 -7.55
C TRP A 249 -1.03 4.90 -8.28
N CYS A 250 -0.31 4.16 -9.10
CA CYS A 250 0.78 4.65 -9.93
C CYS A 250 0.48 4.40 -11.40
N VAL A 251 1.05 5.24 -12.27
CA VAL A 251 1.24 4.92 -13.70
C VAL A 251 2.73 4.71 -13.92
N TYR A 252 3.11 3.75 -14.76
CA TYR A 252 4.51 3.50 -15.05
C TYR A 252 4.75 3.10 -16.52
N ASN A 253 5.99 3.26 -16.96
CA ASN A 253 6.43 2.77 -18.27
C ASN A 253 6.77 1.27 -18.17
N GLU A 254 6.06 0.43 -18.92
CA GLU A 254 6.18 -1.04 -18.88
C GLU A 254 7.57 -1.53 -19.26
N ASN A 255 8.24 -0.83 -20.16
CA ASN A 255 9.61 -1.12 -20.58
C ASN A 255 10.67 -0.56 -19.60
N ARG A 256 10.25 -0.10 -18.42
CA ARG A 256 11.10 0.51 -17.38
C ARG A 256 11.92 1.72 -17.85
N SER A 257 11.54 2.33 -18.98
CA SER A 257 12.15 3.58 -19.42
C SER A 257 11.81 4.69 -18.43
N GLN A 258 12.80 5.50 -18.09
CA GLN A 258 12.67 6.59 -17.14
C GLN A 258 11.60 7.60 -17.57
N LEU A 259 10.86 8.14 -16.60
CA LEU A 259 9.94 9.24 -16.86
C LEU A 259 10.70 10.56 -16.99
N LYS A 260 10.42 11.29 -18.08
CA LYS A 260 11.05 12.58 -18.38
C LYS A 260 10.60 13.66 -17.40
N GLY A 261 9.43 13.53 -16.78
CA GLY A 261 8.93 14.47 -15.78
C GLY A 261 8.00 15.53 -16.35
N ASN A 262 7.54 15.33 -17.59
CA ASN A 262 6.56 16.16 -18.25
C ASN A 262 5.46 15.33 -18.93
N GLU A 263 5.39 14.01 -18.70
CA GLU A 263 4.29 13.16 -19.18
C GLU A 263 2.95 13.55 -18.56
N ALA A 264 1.85 13.21 -19.22
CA ALA A 264 0.52 13.29 -18.65
C ALA A 264 -0.33 12.09 -19.05
N TYR A 265 -1.35 11.79 -18.24
CA TYR A 265 -2.23 10.64 -18.43
C TYR A 265 -3.68 11.05 -18.13
N ASN A 266 -4.62 10.55 -18.94
CA ASN A 266 -6.02 10.55 -18.58
C ASN A 266 -6.28 9.33 -17.71
N VAL A 267 -6.80 9.53 -16.49
CA VAL A 267 -6.92 8.49 -15.47
C VAL A 267 -8.35 8.43 -14.93
N ILE A 268 -8.89 7.22 -14.75
CA ILE A 268 -10.11 7.01 -13.96
C ILE A 268 -9.86 5.91 -12.94
N SER A 269 -10.48 6.07 -11.77
CA SER A 269 -10.53 5.06 -10.71
C SER A 269 -11.99 4.66 -10.53
N LEU A 270 -12.26 3.35 -10.58
CA LEU A 270 -13.61 2.80 -10.45
C LEU A 270 -13.61 1.68 -9.43
N SER A 271 -14.52 1.75 -8.46
CA SER A 271 -14.67 0.68 -7.48
C SER A 271 -15.27 -0.56 -8.13
N SER A 272 -14.63 -1.71 -7.92
CA SER A 272 -15.20 -3.03 -8.22
C SER A 272 -16.39 -3.30 -7.30
N LYS A 273 -17.58 -2.78 -7.62
CA LYS A 273 -18.81 -3.25 -6.98
C LYS A 273 -19.08 -4.68 -7.48
N LYS A 274 -19.03 -5.68 -6.57
CA LYS A 274 -19.71 -6.97 -6.83
C LYS A 274 -21.19 -6.64 -7.08
N GLY A 275 -21.74 -7.13 -8.19
CA GLY A 275 -22.97 -6.62 -8.80
C GLY A 275 -24.14 -6.41 -7.83
N LEU A 276 -24.74 -5.22 -7.89
CA LEU A 276 -26.15 -5.02 -7.54
C LEU A 276 -26.99 -5.65 -8.66
N PHE A 277 -27.96 -6.49 -8.29
CA PHE A 277 -29.09 -6.83 -9.15
C PHE A 277 -29.86 -5.55 -9.51
N PRO A 278 -30.51 -5.45 -10.69
CA PRO A 278 -31.23 -4.26 -11.10
C PRO A 278 -32.46 -4.04 -10.20
N LEU A 279 -32.50 -2.90 -9.51
CA LEU A 279 -33.70 -2.40 -8.83
C LEU A 279 -34.74 -2.02 -9.90
N ILE A 280 -35.85 -2.76 -9.94
CA ILE A 280 -37.09 -2.30 -10.55
C ILE A 280 -37.72 -1.33 -9.55
N THR A 281 -37.64 -0.02 -9.79
CA THR A 281 -38.36 0.97 -8.99
C THR A 281 -39.82 0.97 -9.39
N LYS A 282 -40.70 0.36 -8.57
CA LYS A 282 -42.14 0.66 -8.63
C LYS A 282 -42.43 2.00 -7.93
N PRO A 283 -43.40 2.78 -8.40
CA PRO A 283 -43.77 4.07 -7.80
C PRO A 283 -44.34 3.88 -6.37
N PRO A 284 -44.24 4.90 -5.51
CA PRO A 284 -44.61 4.80 -4.10
C PRO A 284 -46.14 4.67 -3.98
N VAL A 285 -46.58 3.62 -3.26
CA VAL A 285 -47.98 3.44 -2.86
C VAL A 285 -48.20 4.23 -1.58
N LEU A 286 -49.18 5.15 -1.60
CA LEU A 286 -49.70 5.81 -0.40
C LEU A 286 -50.26 4.75 0.56
N VAL A 287 -49.71 4.69 1.78
CA VAL A 287 -50.20 3.83 2.85
C VAL A 287 -51.35 4.55 3.57
N LYS A 288 -52.58 4.05 3.41
CA LYS A 288 -53.64 4.27 4.40
C LYS A 288 -53.46 3.25 5.51
N THR A 289 -53.40 3.73 6.75
CA THR A 289 -53.30 2.94 7.97
C THR A 289 -54.64 2.28 8.27
N ASP A 290 -54.67 0.94 8.34
CA ASP A 290 -55.74 0.22 9.02
C ASP A 290 -55.18 -0.86 9.95
N THR A 291 -55.90 -1.00 11.06
CA THR A 291 -55.56 -1.64 12.32
C THR A 291 -55.68 -3.17 12.31
N LYS A 292 -54.62 -3.85 12.80
CA LYS A 292 -54.50 -5.21 13.39
C LYS A 292 -53.39 -6.06 12.74
N PRO A 293 -52.53 -6.74 13.53
CA PRO A 293 -51.34 -7.40 13.01
C PRO A 293 -51.67 -8.80 12.49
N ASN A 294 -51.41 -9.06 11.21
CA ASN A 294 -51.34 -10.42 10.67
C ASN A 294 -50.11 -10.59 9.77
N ARG A 295 -49.31 -11.61 10.13
CA ARG A 295 -48.17 -12.26 9.45
C ARG A 295 -47.48 -11.51 8.31
N ILE A 296 -46.24 -11.11 8.56
CA ILE A 296 -45.28 -10.65 7.53
C ILE A 296 -44.60 -11.87 6.89
N ASP A 297 -44.80 -12.03 5.57
CA ASP A 297 -44.01 -12.93 4.72
C ASP A 297 -42.59 -12.37 4.56
N SER A 298 -41.64 -13.04 5.20
CA SER A 298 -40.23 -12.71 5.10
C SER A 298 -39.68 -13.34 3.82
N LYS A 299 -39.43 -12.56 2.75
CA LYS A 299 -38.58 -13.03 1.62
C LYS A 299 -37.76 -11.93 0.93
N GLY A 300 -37.65 -10.75 1.52
CA GLY A 300 -37.06 -9.60 0.83
C GLY A 300 -36.09 -8.73 1.61
N LEU A 301 -35.32 -9.24 2.59
CA LEU A 301 -34.27 -8.46 3.26
C LEU A 301 -33.09 -9.35 3.71
N LYS A 302 -32.13 -9.61 2.81
CA LYS A 302 -30.77 -10.04 3.14
C LYS A 302 -29.81 -9.43 2.10
N ASN A 303 -28.99 -8.47 2.51
CA ASN A 303 -27.62 -8.18 2.03
C ASN A 303 -27.26 -6.68 2.10
N ILE A 304 -26.75 -6.25 3.26
CA ILE A 304 -25.75 -5.18 3.37
C ILE A 304 -24.66 -5.73 4.31
N GLY A 305 -23.41 -5.67 3.85
CA GLY A 305 -22.29 -6.33 4.53
C GLY A 305 -21.89 -5.64 5.82
N LEU A 306 -22.28 -6.25 6.94
CA LEU A 306 -21.69 -6.08 8.28
C LEU A 306 -21.86 -7.42 8.98
N VAL A 307 -20.76 -8.18 9.11
CA VAL A 307 -20.69 -9.54 9.69
C VAL A 307 -21.60 -10.55 8.97
N LYS A 308 -21.21 -11.82 8.84
CA LYS A 308 -22.12 -12.85 8.34
C LYS A 308 -23.20 -13.13 9.39
N TYR A 309 -24.25 -12.30 9.44
CA TYR A 309 -25.52 -12.71 10.05
C TYR A 309 -26.33 -13.42 8.96
N ILE A 310 -26.22 -14.75 8.88
CA ILE A 310 -27.30 -15.54 8.30
C ILE A 310 -28.32 -15.70 9.43
N PRO A 311 -29.44 -14.95 9.48
CA PRO A 311 -30.46 -15.30 10.45
C PRO A 311 -31.00 -16.69 10.07
N PHE A 312 -30.97 -17.58 11.07
CA PHE A 312 -31.71 -18.83 11.08
C PHE A 312 -33.16 -18.55 10.75
N ARG A 313 -33.68 -19.20 9.71
CA ARG A 313 -35.13 -19.32 9.57
C ARG A 313 -35.55 -20.55 10.33
N THR A 314 -36.02 -20.32 11.54
CA THR A 314 -37.02 -21.18 12.16
C THR A 314 -38.35 -21.01 11.40
N SER A 315 -38.48 -21.70 10.27
CA SER A 315 -39.80 -22.04 9.75
C SER A 315 -39.97 -23.54 9.87
N GLY A 316 -40.83 -23.92 10.82
CA GLY A 316 -41.03 -25.28 11.28
C GLY A 316 -41.11 -26.31 10.16
N SER A 317 -40.26 -27.31 10.29
CA SER A 317 -40.54 -28.67 9.86
C SER A 317 -39.71 -29.56 10.78
N ASN A 318 -40.36 -30.10 11.81
CA ASN A 318 -39.88 -31.30 12.49
C ASN A 318 -39.95 -32.45 11.48
N THR A 319 -38.98 -32.51 10.58
CA THR A 319 -38.70 -33.70 9.79
C THR A 319 -37.30 -34.14 10.16
N ALA A 320 -37.19 -35.39 10.60
CA ALA A 320 -35.93 -36.02 11.03
C ALA A 320 -34.81 -36.03 9.96
N ASN A 321 -35.08 -35.51 8.75
CA ASN A 321 -34.19 -35.49 7.60
C ASN A 321 -33.65 -34.10 7.20
N ASN A 322 -33.94 -33.02 7.95
CA ASN A 322 -33.40 -31.70 7.61
C ASN A 322 -31.88 -31.64 7.88
N LYS A 323 -31.07 -31.41 6.83
CA LYS A 323 -29.60 -31.26 6.90
C LYS A 323 -29.12 -29.80 6.89
N GLU A 324 -30.03 -28.83 6.96
CA GLU A 324 -29.67 -27.41 7.02
C GLU A 324 -28.97 -27.04 8.33
N ARG A 325 -28.09 -26.05 8.29
CA ARG A 325 -27.32 -25.59 9.46
C ARG A 325 -28.18 -24.76 10.41
N ASN A 326 -27.98 -24.96 11.72
CA ASN A 326 -28.56 -24.19 12.81
C ASN A 326 -27.51 -23.41 13.63
N GLY A 327 -26.25 -23.38 13.17
CA GLY A 327 -25.17 -22.59 13.75
C GLY A 327 -24.38 -23.35 14.80
N PRO A 328 -23.24 -22.79 15.24
CA PRO A 328 -22.38 -23.48 16.20
C PRO A 328 -23.07 -23.65 17.55
N ASP A 329 -22.89 -24.81 18.16
CA ASP A 329 -23.18 -25.09 19.57
C ASP A 329 -21.86 -25.14 20.33
N ILE A 330 -21.50 -24.06 21.01
CA ILE A 330 -20.21 -23.93 21.70
C ILE A 330 -20.08 -24.90 22.89
N THR A 331 -21.19 -25.47 23.36
CA THR A 331 -21.21 -26.42 24.47
C THR A 331 -20.89 -27.84 24.01
N LYS A 332 -20.97 -28.12 22.70
CA LYS A 332 -20.74 -29.43 22.12
C LYS A 332 -19.57 -29.38 21.14
N TYR A 333 -18.49 -30.06 21.49
CA TYR A 333 -17.31 -30.15 20.65
C TYR A 333 -16.85 -31.60 20.49
N GLU A 334 -15.99 -31.82 19.51
CA GLU A 334 -15.10 -32.97 19.43
C GLU A 334 -13.66 -32.46 19.55
N ASP A 335 -12.79 -33.28 20.13
CA ASP A 335 -11.35 -33.02 20.13
C ASP A 335 -10.72 -33.69 18.90
N ILE A 336 -10.20 -32.87 17.99
CA ILE A 336 -9.62 -33.33 16.73
C ILE A 336 -8.38 -34.20 16.96
N GLU A 337 -7.59 -33.92 18.00
CA GLU A 337 -6.37 -34.66 18.29
C GLU A 337 -6.74 -36.03 18.87
N THR A 338 -7.73 -36.09 19.76
CA THR A 338 -8.24 -37.39 20.26
C THR A 338 -8.85 -38.23 19.13
N LEU A 339 -9.52 -37.61 18.15
CA LEU A 339 -10.09 -38.33 17.00
C LEU A 339 -9.02 -38.80 16.01
N LEU A 340 -7.98 -37.99 15.82
CA LEU A 340 -6.84 -38.24 14.95
C LEU A 340 -5.61 -38.58 15.79
N ASP A 341 -5.78 -39.54 16.71
CA ASP A 341 -4.75 -39.95 17.67
C ASP A 341 -3.64 -40.81 17.04
N GLY A 342 -2.45 -40.72 17.62
CA GLY A 342 -1.22 -41.42 17.26
C GLY A 342 -0.14 -40.54 16.62
N ASP A 343 1.13 -40.90 16.82
CA ASP A 343 2.31 -40.15 16.37
C ASP A 343 2.28 -39.77 14.89
N SER A 344 1.65 -40.60 14.06
CA SER A 344 1.51 -40.37 12.62
C SER A 344 0.67 -39.13 12.25
N PHE A 345 -0.17 -38.61 13.16
CA PHE A 345 -1.05 -37.46 12.88
C PHE A 345 -0.57 -36.15 13.51
N ILE A 346 0.30 -36.20 14.52
CA ILE A 346 0.72 -35.02 15.31
C ILE A 346 1.20 -33.88 14.39
N SER A 347 2.15 -34.19 13.52
CA SER A 347 2.69 -33.25 12.55
C SER A 347 1.63 -32.63 11.63
N PHE A 348 0.64 -33.43 11.22
CA PHE A 348 -0.47 -32.94 10.41
C PHE A 348 -1.39 -32.02 11.21
N ILE A 349 -1.67 -32.33 12.48
CA ILE A 349 -2.49 -31.46 13.35
C ILE A 349 -1.81 -30.12 13.58
N GLU A 350 -0.49 -30.10 13.82
CA GLU A 350 0.31 -28.87 13.90
C GLU A 350 0.22 -28.08 12.59
N LYS A 351 0.42 -28.75 11.45
CA LYS A 351 0.33 -28.13 10.11
C LYS A 351 -1.06 -27.58 9.79
N LEU A 352 -2.13 -28.21 10.29
CA LEU A 352 -3.51 -27.81 10.04
C LEU A 352 -3.82 -26.43 10.64
N ASN A 353 -3.13 -26.06 11.72
CA ASN A 353 -3.28 -24.82 12.48
C ASN A 353 -4.74 -24.49 12.86
N VAL A 354 -5.45 -25.51 13.36
CA VAL A 354 -6.83 -25.41 13.83
C VAL A 354 -6.89 -25.79 15.31
N PHE A 355 -7.70 -25.08 16.10
CA PHE A 355 -7.92 -25.46 17.49
C PHE A 355 -8.35 -26.91 17.63
N ARG A 356 -7.86 -27.56 18.69
CA ARG A 356 -8.20 -28.95 19.00
C ARG A 356 -9.71 -29.16 19.08
N LYS A 357 -10.44 -28.21 19.68
CA LYS A 357 -11.90 -28.27 19.79
C LYS A 357 -12.56 -27.80 18.49
N ILE A 358 -13.28 -28.71 17.83
CA ILE A 358 -14.21 -28.40 16.74
C ILE A 358 -15.65 -28.50 17.23
N TYR A 359 -16.44 -27.47 17.01
CA TYR A 359 -17.77 -27.32 17.60
C TYR A 359 -18.84 -27.87 16.67
N LYS A 360 -19.83 -28.58 17.21
CA LYS A 360 -20.92 -29.16 16.41
C LYS A 360 -21.91 -28.08 16.01
N ASP A 361 -22.58 -28.26 14.87
CA ASP A 361 -23.78 -27.51 14.58
C ASP A 361 -24.93 -27.91 15.52
N LYS A 362 -25.76 -26.95 15.91
CA LYS A 362 -26.98 -27.18 16.70
C LYS A 362 -27.91 -28.21 16.03
N ASN A 363 -27.87 -28.33 14.70
CA ASN A 363 -28.46 -29.45 13.97
C ASN A 363 -27.45 -30.58 13.77
N ASN A 364 -27.58 -31.63 14.58
CA ASN A 364 -26.75 -32.84 14.51
C ASN A 364 -26.80 -33.56 13.13
N ASN A 365 -27.87 -33.38 12.36
CA ASN A 365 -28.04 -34.01 11.04
C ASN A 365 -27.32 -33.25 9.91
N SER A 366 -26.85 -32.02 10.16
CA SER A 366 -26.15 -31.21 9.17
C SER A 366 -24.74 -31.73 8.84
N ASN A 367 -24.14 -32.51 9.75
CA ASN A 367 -22.75 -32.97 9.68
C ASN A 367 -21.70 -31.85 9.60
N VAL A 368 -22.08 -30.62 9.98
CA VAL A 368 -21.19 -29.46 9.98
C VAL A 368 -20.52 -29.33 11.34
N TYR A 369 -19.23 -29.04 11.29
CA TYR A 369 -18.38 -28.72 12.43
C TYR A 369 -17.71 -27.37 12.18
N TYR A 370 -17.56 -26.58 13.24
CA TYR A 370 -17.04 -25.23 13.21
C TYR A 370 -15.68 -25.18 13.90
N TYR A 371 -14.74 -24.43 13.33
CA TYR A 371 -13.38 -24.34 13.85
C TYR A 371 -12.85 -22.90 13.93
N PHE A 372 -11.88 -22.71 14.82
CA PHE A 372 -11.02 -21.53 14.90
C PHE A 372 -9.59 -21.90 14.47
N PRO A 373 -8.81 -20.95 13.93
CA PRO A 373 -7.37 -21.12 13.82
C PRO A 373 -6.78 -21.27 15.24
N SER A 374 -5.73 -22.05 15.40
CA SER A 374 -5.05 -22.17 16.69
C SER A 374 -4.19 -20.95 17.03
N GLU A 375 -3.67 -20.26 16.02
CA GLU A 375 -2.82 -19.09 16.19
C GLU A 375 -2.75 -18.26 14.90
N TYR A 376 -2.36 -17.00 15.04
CA TYR A 376 -1.92 -16.15 13.92
C TYR A 376 -0.44 -15.87 14.08
N THR A 377 0.32 -16.01 13.00
CA THR A 377 1.77 -15.80 13.01
C THR A 377 2.18 -14.79 11.95
N LEU A 378 3.40 -14.28 12.06
CA LEU A 378 4.00 -13.42 11.05
C LEU A 378 4.12 -14.18 9.72
N MET A 379 3.70 -13.55 8.62
CA MET A 379 3.86 -14.16 7.30
C MET A 379 5.32 -14.03 6.84
N TRP A 380 5.97 -15.14 6.48
CA TRP A 380 7.22 -15.16 5.73
C TRP A 380 6.98 -15.61 4.29
N ASN A 381 7.58 -14.92 3.33
CA ASN A 381 7.46 -15.25 1.91
C ASN A 381 8.70 -16.00 1.43
N LYS A 382 8.55 -17.30 1.16
CA LYS A 382 9.60 -18.19 0.65
C LYS A 382 10.22 -17.72 -0.69
N GLU A 383 9.46 -17.04 -1.54
CA GLU A 383 9.94 -16.60 -2.87
C GLU A 383 10.80 -15.34 -2.81
N THR A 384 10.42 -14.39 -1.97
CA THR A 384 11.18 -13.13 -1.79
C THR A 384 12.19 -13.22 -0.66
N ASN A 385 12.09 -14.26 0.16
CA ASN A 385 12.74 -14.36 1.45
C ASN A 385 12.49 -13.08 2.26
N GLU A 386 11.23 -12.67 2.47
CA GLU A 386 10.91 -11.45 3.23
C GLU A 386 9.88 -11.74 4.34
N TYR A 387 10.04 -11.07 5.47
CA TYR A 387 9.06 -11.07 6.55
C TYR A 387 8.01 -9.99 6.28
N ALA A 388 6.74 -10.30 6.50
CA ALA A 388 5.64 -9.34 6.33
C ALA A 388 5.53 -8.39 7.54
N PHE A 389 6.66 -7.80 7.89
CA PHE A 389 6.85 -6.85 8.97
C PHE A 389 7.63 -5.66 8.43
N ASN A 390 6.99 -4.49 8.38
CA ASN A 390 7.56 -3.28 7.81
C ASN A 390 7.64 -2.19 8.87
N ILE A 391 8.76 -1.49 8.88
CA ILE A 391 8.99 -0.32 9.73
C ILE A 391 8.98 0.90 8.82
N TYR A 392 8.35 1.99 9.23
CA TYR A 392 8.36 3.26 8.52
C TYR A 392 8.83 4.36 9.46
N TYR A 393 10.02 4.89 9.22
CA TYR A 393 10.55 6.02 9.97
C TYR A 393 9.80 7.30 9.62
N MET A 394 9.20 7.94 10.62
CA MET A 394 8.52 9.21 10.48
C MET A 394 9.46 10.36 10.85
N SER A 395 9.23 11.54 10.28
CA SER A 395 9.95 12.76 10.63
C SER A 395 9.84 13.05 12.13
N ALA A 396 10.95 13.42 12.76
CA ALA A 396 10.96 13.81 14.16
C ALA A 396 10.10 15.08 14.37
N GLU A 397 9.01 14.95 15.12
CA GLU A 397 8.28 16.10 15.68
C GLU A 397 8.93 16.46 17.02
N GLY A 398 10.16 17.00 16.99
CA GLY A 398 10.93 17.35 18.19
C GLY A 398 12.34 16.74 18.21
N THR A 399 12.76 16.21 19.37
CA THR A 399 14.08 15.60 19.57
C THR A 399 14.14 14.13 19.13
N ARG A 400 13.06 13.34 19.31
CA ARG A 400 13.03 11.91 18.95
C ARG A 400 12.16 11.62 17.73
N GLY A 401 12.66 10.76 16.83
CA GLY A 401 11.89 10.20 15.73
C GLY A 401 10.80 9.24 16.22
N SER A 402 9.71 9.12 15.45
CA SER A 402 8.69 8.08 15.67
C SER A 402 8.71 7.08 14.52
N VAL A 403 8.37 5.82 14.80
CA VAL A 403 8.24 4.79 13.77
C VAL A 403 6.82 4.28 13.71
N LEU A 404 6.32 4.07 12.50
CA LEU A 404 5.10 3.33 12.23
C LEU A 404 5.48 1.90 11.87
N VAL A 405 5.02 0.93 12.64
CA VAL A 405 5.22 -0.49 12.39
C VAL A 405 3.95 -1.06 11.75
N ASN A 406 4.13 -1.91 10.75
CA ASN A 406 3.08 -2.64 10.05
C ASN A 406 3.43 -4.14 10.06
N ALA A 407 2.57 -4.97 10.64
CA ALA A 407 2.70 -6.43 10.63
C ALA A 407 1.49 -7.06 9.93
N GLU A 408 1.75 -7.97 8.98
CA GLU A 408 0.74 -8.79 8.33
C GLU A 408 0.79 -10.21 8.93
N LEU A 409 -0.31 -10.58 9.61
CA LEU A 409 -0.45 -11.84 10.34
C LEU A 409 -1.38 -12.79 9.60
N THR A 410 -1.02 -14.07 9.55
CA THR A 410 -1.79 -15.09 8.84
C THR A 410 -2.11 -16.27 9.76
N PRO A 411 -3.30 -16.88 9.62
CA PRO A 411 -3.64 -18.08 10.37
C PRO A 411 -3.07 -19.36 9.74
N GLN A 412 -2.31 -19.30 8.63
CA GLN A 412 -1.69 -20.47 7.97
C GLN A 412 -2.63 -21.68 7.68
N VAL A 413 -3.96 -21.49 7.69
CA VAL A 413 -4.92 -22.59 7.45
C VAL A 413 -5.08 -22.85 5.94
N SER A 414 -4.62 -24.02 5.48
CA SER A 414 -4.75 -24.43 4.08
C SER A 414 -6.12 -25.06 3.77
N SER A 415 -6.76 -24.59 2.69
CA SER A 415 -8.03 -25.16 2.23
C SER A 415 -7.94 -26.63 1.77
N GLU A 416 -6.74 -27.07 1.38
CA GLU A 416 -6.48 -28.45 0.99
C GLU A 416 -6.34 -29.36 2.21
N ASP A 417 -5.68 -28.87 3.25
CA ASP A 417 -5.47 -29.60 4.50
C ASP A 417 -6.79 -29.69 5.28
N ILE A 418 -7.66 -28.67 5.22
CA ILE A 418 -9.04 -28.76 5.73
C ILE A 418 -9.83 -29.88 5.05
N LYS A 419 -9.75 -30.01 3.72
CA LYS A 419 -10.43 -31.10 2.99
C LYS A 419 -9.86 -32.48 3.35
N LEU A 420 -8.57 -32.55 3.64
CA LEU A 420 -7.95 -33.78 4.13
C LEU A 420 -8.46 -34.12 5.53
N ALA A 421 -8.49 -33.14 6.44
CA ALA A 421 -9.05 -33.29 7.78
C ALA A 421 -10.53 -33.73 7.74
N GLU A 422 -11.36 -33.15 6.88
CA GLU A 422 -12.75 -33.58 6.65
C GLU A 422 -12.85 -35.07 6.33
N LYS A 423 -11.98 -35.59 5.44
CA LYS A 423 -11.97 -37.01 5.06
C LYS A 423 -11.51 -37.91 6.21
N LEU A 424 -10.46 -37.51 6.93
CA LEU A 424 -9.93 -38.27 8.05
C LEU A 424 -10.95 -38.35 9.20
N LEU A 425 -11.55 -37.21 9.56
CA LEU A 425 -12.61 -37.13 10.56
C LEU A 425 -13.85 -37.90 10.15
N ALA A 426 -14.24 -37.84 8.87
CA ALA A 426 -15.39 -38.59 8.38
C ALA A 426 -15.19 -40.11 8.54
N SER A 427 -13.96 -40.59 8.34
CA SER A 427 -13.60 -41.99 8.57
C SER A 427 -13.67 -42.36 10.05
N LYS A 428 -13.15 -41.50 10.94
CA LYS A 428 -13.11 -41.76 12.40
C LYS A 428 -14.50 -41.69 13.04
N LEU A 429 -15.28 -40.67 12.67
CA LEU A 429 -16.65 -40.45 13.16
C LEU A 429 -17.70 -41.32 12.43
N ARG A 430 -17.28 -42.08 11.41
CA ARG A 430 -18.14 -42.97 10.59
C ARG A 430 -19.36 -42.26 10.00
N LYS A 431 -19.20 -40.98 9.65
CA LYS A 431 -20.24 -40.13 9.04
C LYS A 431 -19.59 -39.06 8.19
N PRO A 432 -20.29 -38.48 7.20
CA PRO A 432 -19.78 -37.32 6.49
C PRO A 432 -19.44 -36.19 7.49
N VAL A 433 -18.37 -35.45 7.23
CA VAL A 433 -17.98 -34.29 8.03
C VAL A 433 -17.71 -33.13 7.08
N LYS A 434 -18.19 -31.95 7.46
CA LYS A 434 -17.87 -30.70 6.81
C LYS A 434 -17.31 -29.72 7.82
N LEU A 435 -16.06 -29.32 7.65
CA LEU A 435 -15.41 -28.33 8.49
C LEU A 435 -15.65 -26.94 7.92
N MET A 436 -16.05 -26.01 8.78
CA MET A 436 -16.28 -24.64 8.40
C MET A 436 -15.66 -23.67 9.40
N PRO A 437 -15.22 -22.49 8.91
CA PRO A 437 -14.98 -21.34 9.77
C PRO A 437 -16.13 -21.16 10.76
N MET A 438 -15.81 -21.01 12.04
CA MET A 438 -16.73 -20.51 13.05
C MET A 438 -17.50 -19.29 12.55
N ASP A 439 -18.82 -19.36 12.67
CA ASP A 439 -19.66 -18.19 12.47
C ASP A 439 -19.52 -17.27 13.70
N LEU A 440 -19.21 -16.00 13.49
CA LEU A 440 -18.94 -15.04 14.55
C LEU A 440 -20.10 -14.05 14.73
N ARG A 441 -20.32 -13.63 15.96
CA ARG A 441 -21.26 -12.55 16.30
C ARG A 441 -20.70 -11.19 15.92
N ASP A 442 -19.42 -10.96 16.24
CA ASP A 442 -18.73 -9.69 16.09
C ASP A 442 -17.46 -9.87 15.25
N VAL A 443 -16.94 -8.77 14.70
CA VAL A 443 -15.57 -8.78 14.13
C VAL A 443 -14.59 -9.03 15.28
N PRO A 444 -13.60 -9.92 15.12
CA PRO A 444 -12.60 -10.17 16.16
C PRO A 444 -11.94 -8.86 16.62
N LYS A 445 -11.60 -8.79 17.90
CA LYS A 445 -10.84 -7.65 18.46
C LYS A 445 -9.43 -8.11 18.79
N VAL A 446 -8.45 -7.23 18.61
CA VAL A 446 -7.09 -7.51 19.10
C VAL A 446 -7.00 -6.99 20.52
N ASP A 447 -6.60 -7.86 21.43
CA ASP A 447 -6.10 -7.52 22.75
C ASP A 447 -4.57 -7.55 22.69
N PHE A 448 -3.93 -6.40 22.88
CA PHE A 448 -2.49 -6.26 22.82
C PHE A 448 -1.79 -6.54 24.16
N GLY A 449 -2.57 -6.78 25.23
CA GLY A 449 -2.07 -6.96 26.58
C GLY A 449 -1.14 -5.83 27.04
N ALA A 450 -0.30 -6.13 28.03
CA ALA A 450 0.74 -5.21 28.50
C ALA A 450 2.00 -5.22 27.62
N THR A 451 2.13 -6.18 26.71
CA THR A 451 3.36 -6.45 25.95
C THR A 451 3.81 -5.27 25.11
N LEU A 452 2.91 -4.64 24.35
CA LEU A 452 3.28 -3.48 23.51
C LEU A 452 3.50 -2.20 24.34
N THR A 453 2.83 -2.08 25.49
CA THR A 453 3.01 -0.94 26.41
C THR A 453 4.45 -0.84 26.91
N ASN A 454 5.14 -1.96 27.12
CA ASN A 454 6.56 -1.98 27.50
C ASN A 454 7.50 -1.35 26.47
N PHE A 455 7.05 -1.18 25.22
CA PHE A 455 7.78 -0.53 24.14
C PHE A 455 7.23 0.88 23.82
N ASN A 456 6.60 1.53 24.80
CA ASN A 456 5.96 2.85 24.65
C ASN A 456 4.92 2.92 23.53
N VAL A 457 4.30 1.79 23.16
CA VAL A 457 3.18 1.78 22.23
C VAL A 457 1.94 2.25 22.98
N LYS A 458 1.39 3.39 22.56
CA LYS A 458 0.13 3.87 23.10
C LYS A 458 -1.05 3.08 22.48
N PRO A 459 -2.02 2.58 23.26
CA PRO A 459 -3.14 1.81 22.72
C PRO A 459 -3.90 2.51 21.58
N GLU A 460 -4.04 3.84 21.67
CA GLU A 460 -4.69 4.66 20.64
C GLU A 460 -3.88 4.79 19.33
N SER A 461 -2.58 4.45 19.34
CA SER A 461 -1.73 4.43 18.15
C SER A 461 -1.94 3.17 17.32
N ILE A 462 -2.57 2.15 17.90
CA ILE A 462 -2.75 0.85 17.29
C ILE A 462 -4.00 0.82 16.43
N ASN A 463 -3.81 0.51 15.15
CA ASN A 463 -4.86 0.34 14.17
C ASN A 463 -4.87 -1.09 13.66
N THR A 464 -6.05 -1.67 13.53
CA THR A 464 -6.21 -3.06 13.11
C THR A 464 -7.14 -3.14 11.92
N SER A 465 -6.72 -3.88 10.89
CA SER A 465 -7.54 -4.17 9.72
C SER A 465 -7.80 -5.67 9.69
N ILE A 466 -8.85 -6.09 10.39
CA ILE A 466 -9.32 -7.47 10.42
C ILE A 466 -10.37 -7.67 9.32
N PRO A 467 -10.10 -8.50 8.31
CA PRO A 467 -11.09 -8.81 7.29
C PRO A 467 -12.29 -9.54 7.88
N SER A 468 -13.47 -9.35 7.28
CA SER A 468 -14.69 -10.08 7.66
C SER A 468 -14.58 -11.61 7.49
N ASP A 469 -13.59 -12.04 6.72
CA ASP A 469 -13.17 -13.42 6.58
C ASP A 469 -11.84 -13.54 7.32
N TYR A 470 -11.89 -13.99 8.56
CA TYR A 470 -10.73 -14.01 9.45
C TYR A 470 -9.66 -15.04 9.02
N HIS A 471 -9.94 -15.89 8.02
CA HIS A 471 -8.92 -16.75 7.42
C HIS A 471 -7.94 -15.99 6.50
N LYS A 472 -8.22 -14.70 6.24
CA LYS A 472 -7.33 -13.83 5.48
C LYS A 472 -6.35 -13.12 6.41
N PRO A 473 -5.23 -12.63 5.86
CA PRO A 473 -4.28 -11.90 6.66
C PRO A 473 -4.89 -10.70 7.38
N ILE A 474 -4.53 -10.56 8.65
CA ILE A 474 -4.87 -9.43 9.51
C ILE A 474 -3.70 -8.46 9.46
N ILE A 475 -3.98 -7.17 9.30
CA ILE A 475 -2.95 -6.14 9.32
C ILE A 475 -3.01 -5.39 10.65
N LEU A 476 -1.88 -5.32 11.33
CA LEU A 476 -1.68 -4.53 12.54
C LEU A 476 -0.74 -3.38 12.22
N ASP A 477 -1.17 -2.16 12.53
CA ASP A 477 -0.34 -0.96 12.42
C ASP A 477 -0.23 -0.32 13.80
N TRP A 478 0.95 0.09 14.24
CA TRP A 478 1.07 0.88 15.47
C TRP A 478 2.25 1.83 15.41
N LYS A 479 2.18 2.90 16.21
CA LYS A 479 3.30 3.83 16.36
C LYS A 479 4.04 3.56 17.67
N MET A 480 5.36 3.62 17.60
CA MET A 480 6.25 3.59 18.75
C MET A 480 7.40 4.60 18.61
N ASP A 481 8.11 4.84 19.71
CA ASP A 481 9.33 5.62 19.73
C ASP A 481 10.43 4.93 18.89
N SER A 482 11.50 5.64 18.55
CA SER A 482 12.58 5.12 17.69
C SER A 482 13.37 3.93 18.24
N ASN A 483 12.99 3.35 19.39
CA ASN A 483 13.62 2.15 19.95
C ASN A 483 13.14 0.85 19.27
N ILE A 484 13.15 0.86 17.94
CA ILE A 484 12.74 -0.29 17.13
C ILE A 484 13.72 -1.46 17.24
N ASP A 485 14.99 -1.16 17.55
CA ASP A 485 16.04 -2.14 17.74
C ASP A 485 15.75 -3.11 18.90
N ASP A 486 15.25 -2.60 20.02
CA ASP A 486 14.87 -3.41 21.17
C ASP A 486 13.59 -4.20 20.90
N PHE A 487 12.63 -3.60 20.19
CA PHE A 487 11.40 -4.30 19.81
C PHE A 487 11.67 -5.49 18.87
N VAL A 488 12.45 -5.28 17.81
CA VAL A 488 12.86 -6.37 16.91
C VAL A 488 13.75 -7.37 17.64
N GLY A 489 14.60 -6.90 18.55
CA GLY A 489 15.37 -7.77 19.46
C GLY A 489 14.47 -8.68 20.29
N ALA A 490 13.35 -8.17 20.81
CA ALA A 490 12.38 -8.97 21.54
C ALA A 490 11.64 -9.96 20.62
N MET A 491 11.33 -9.59 19.37
CA MET A 491 10.72 -10.51 18.39
C MET A 491 11.62 -11.72 18.08
N LEU A 492 12.94 -11.57 18.23
CA LEU A 492 13.93 -12.63 18.06
C LEU A 492 14.17 -13.44 19.34
N ASN A 493 13.70 -12.96 20.48
CA ASN A 493 13.90 -13.58 21.80
C ASN A 493 12.56 -13.89 22.49
N ASN A 494 11.53 -14.16 21.68
CA ASN A 494 10.15 -14.42 22.10
C ASN A 494 9.50 -13.23 22.83
N ILE A 495 8.76 -12.40 22.07
CA ILE A 495 7.88 -11.38 22.63
C ILE A 495 6.86 -12.07 23.54
N GLY A 496 6.82 -11.70 24.83
CA GLY A 496 5.88 -12.25 25.80
C GLY A 496 4.45 -12.35 25.24
N VAL A 497 3.90 -13.57 25.30
CA VAL A 497 2.79 -14.16 24.51
C VAL A 497 1.40 -13.57 24.77
N ASN A 498 1.27 -12.28 25.11
CA ASN A 498 0.01 -11.71 25.59
C ASN A 498 -0.83 -11.00 24.52
N ILE A 499 -0.48 -11.12 23.23
CA ILE A 499 -1.31 -10.57 22.16
C ILE A 499 -2.30 -11.65 21.73
N ASN A 500 -3.59 -11.35 21.82
CA ASN A 500 -4.67 -12.27 21.49
C ASN A 500 -5.67 -11.62 20.54
N LEU A 501 -6.26 -12.44 19.67
CA LEU A 501 -7.48 -12.11 18.95
C LEU A 501 -8.66 -12.70 19.70
N GLU A 502 -9.56 -11.83 20.14
CA GLU A 502 -10.81 -12.19 20.79
C GLU A 502 -11.88 -12.51 19.75
N PHE A 503 -12.28 -13.78 19.69
CA PHE A 503 -13.38 -14.25 18.87
C PHE A 503 -14.65 -14.45 19.70
N ARG A 504 -15.77 -13.95 19.20
CA ARG A 504 -17.10 -14.11 19.83
C ARG A 504 -17.97 -14.99 18.93
N PRO A 505 -18.21 -16.28 19.29
CA PRO A 505 -19.03 -17.20 18.50
C PRO A 505 -20.45 -16.68 18.29
N TYR A 506 -21.04 -16.98 17.13
CA TYR A 506 -22.44 -16.67 16.86
C TYR A 506 -23.38 -17.53 17.71
N GLY A 507 -24.43 -16.91 18.25
CA GLY A 507 -25.48 -17.65 18.97
C GLY A 507 -25.10 -18.08 20.39
N ASP A 508 -24.01 -17.50 20.89
CA ASP A 508 -23.58 -17.50 22.28
C ASP A 508 -23.29 -16.05 22.72
N GLU A 509 -23.74 -15.67 23.92
CA GLU A 509 -23.69 -14.28 24.37
C GLU A 509 -22.44 -13.95 25.20
N THR A 510 -21.84 -14.94 25.86
CA THR A 510 -20.86 -14.72 26.93
C THR A 510 -19.46 -15.19 26.60
N THR A 511 -19.31 -16.20 25.74
CA THR A 511 -18.03 -16.85 25.47
C THR A 511 -17.16 -15.96 24.60
N VAL A 512 -15.93 -15.74 25.06
CA VAL A 512 -14.84 -15.15 24.28
C VAL A 512 -13.77 -16.21 24.12
N ILE A 513 -13.37 -16.45 22.87
CA ILE A 513 -12.33 -17.40 22.51
C ILE A 513 -11.09 -16.61 22.11
N ASN A 514 -10.00 -16.79 22.86
CA ASN A 514 -8.74 -16.10 22.61
C ASN A 514 -7.86 -16.95 21.71
N VAL A 515 -7.52 -16.41 20.53
CA VAL A 515 -6.56 -17.02 19.61
C VAL A 515 -5.25 -16.23 19.70
N PRO A 516 -4.14 -16.84 20.09
CA PRO A 516 -2.87 -16.14 20.24
C PRO A 516 -2.34 -15.58 18.92
N VAL A 517 -1.64 -14.45 19.03
CA VAL A 517 -0.86 -13.82 17.96
C VAL A 517 0.61 -13.98 18.29
N ASN A 518 1.33 -14.69 17.42
CA ASN A 518 2.76 -14.89 17.51
C ASN A 518 3.49 -13.89 16.59
N LEU A 519 4.32 -13.04 17.20
CA LEU A 519 5.21 -12.11 16.50
C LEU A 519 6.66 -12.59 16.45
N GLU A 520 6.95 -13.80 16.93
CA GLU A 520 8.29 -14.38 16.94
C GLU A 520 8.79 -14.61 15.51
N VAL A 521 9.96 -14.04 15.18
CA VAL A 521 10.52 -14.11 13.82
C VAL A 521 11.25 -15.43 13.59
N ASN A 522 12.01 -15.89 14.60
CA ASN A 522 12.77 -17.13 14.59
C ASN A 522 11.93 -18.33 15.05
N SER A 523 10.71 -18.44 14.50
CA SER A 523 9.75 -19.49 14.86
C SER A 523 9.44 -20.39 13.65
N PRO A 524 9.38 -21.73 13.81
CA PRO A 524 8.95 -22.61 12.73
C PRO A 524 7.53 -22.27 12.22
N LEU A 525 6.71 -21.67 13.07
CA LEU A 525 5.36 -21.20 12.74
C LEU A 525 5.39 -20.06 11.71
N THR A 526 6.38 -19.17 11.81
CA THR A 526 6.59 -18.06 10.86
C THR A 526 6.98 -18.56 9.47
N PHE A 527 7.81 -19.61 9.40
CA PHE A 527 8.25 -20.21 8.14
C PHE A 527 7.28 -21.27 7.59
N GLY A 528 6.48 -21.90 8.46
CA GLY A 528 5.60 -23.02 8.16
C GLY A 528 6.34 -24.35 7.97
N LYS A 529 5.59 -25.45 7.85
CA LYS A 529 6.17 -26.77 7.51
C LYS A 529 6.67 -26.74 6.06
N ILE A 530 7.81 -27.40 5.77
CA ILE A 530 8.40 -27.43 4.42
C ILE A 530 7.71 -28.54 3.61
N GLU A 531 6.69 -28.19 2.83
CA GLU A 531 5.95 -29.10 1.93
C GLU A 531 6.64 -29.20 0.56
N PHE A 532 6.69 -30.41 0.01
CA PHE A 532 7.25 -30.68 -1.32
C PHE A 532 6.16 -31.14 -2.27
N SER A 533 6.28 -30.74 -3.52
CA SER A 533 5.31 -31.09 -4.57
C SER A 533 5.43 -32.56 -4.97
N ASN A 534 6.63 -33.12 -4.87
CA ASN A 534 6.97 -34.51 -5.18
C ASN A 534 8.29 -34.90 -4.48
N THR A 535 8.65 -36.18 -4.52
CA THR A 535 9.87 -36.70 -3.88
C THR A 535 11.16 -36.17 -4.50
N ASN A 536 11.18 -35.86 -5.81
CA ASN A 536 12.39 -35.37 -6.47
C ASN A 536 12.77 -33.97 -5.97
N GLU A 537 11.80 -33.11 -5.62
CA GLU A 537 12.10 -31.79 -5.03
C GLU A 537 12.90 -31.90 -3.72
N LEU A 538 12.74 -33.00 -2.98
CA LEU A 538 13.54 -33.29 -1.79
C LEU A 538 14.86 -34.01 -2.12
N LEU A 539 14.85 -34.92 -3.08
CA LEU A 539 16.00 -35.77 -3.41
C LEU A 539 17.04 -35.10 -4.33
N ASP A 540 16.64 -34.10 -5.12
CA ASP A 540 17.51 -33.39 -6.06
C ASP A 540 18.20 -32.20 -5.38
N ASP A 541 18.93 -32.47 -4.30
CA ASP A 541 19.74 -31.51 -3.54
C ASP A 541 18.94 -30.29 -3.02
N TRP A 542 17.88 -30.54 -2.25
CA TRP A 542 17.10 -29.45 -1.65
C TRP A 542 17.97 -28.55 -0.75
N ILE A 543 17.91 -27.24 -1.00
CA ILE A 543 18.67 -26.22 -0.28
C ILE A 543 17.80 -25.53 0.77
N ASN A 544 18.31 -25.37 2.00
CA ASN A 544 17.62 -24.64 3.08
C ASN A 544 17.45 -23.14 2.74
N PRO A 545 16.22 -22.65 2.48
CA PRO A 545 15.98 -21.25 2.13
C PRO A 545 15.70 -20.36 3.35
N ILE A 546 15.64 -20.93 4.56
CA ILE A 546 15.27 -20.24 5.79
C ILE A 546 16.50 -19.49 6.31
N ASP A 547 16.31 -18.27 6.83
CA ASP A 547 17.38 -17.41 7.35
C ASP A 547 18.08 -17.96 8.62
N TYR A 548 17.73 -19.17 9.04
CA TYR A 548 18.29 -19.88 10.20
C TYR A 548 18.69 -21.31 9.82
N PRO A 549 19.71 -21.87 10.49
CA PRO A 549 19.97 -23.29 10.44
C PRO A 549 18.76 -24.08 10.94
N ILE A 550 18.47 -25.18 10.26
CA ILE A 550 17.41 -26.10 10.65
C ILE A 550 18.02 -27.43 11.07
N VAL A 551 17.38 -28.09 12.04
CA VAL A 551 17.65 -29.48 12.37
C VAL A 551 16.44 -30.30 11.90
N PRO A 552 16.55 -31.00 10.76
CA PRO A 552 15.49 -31.88 10.28
C PRO A 552 15.20 -32.97 11.32
N LYS A 553 13.92 -33.32 11.50
CA LYS A 553 13.47 -34.31 12.49
C LYS A 553 12.85 -35.53 11.82
N SER A 554 11.94 -35.31 10.88
CA SER A 554 11.28 -36.40 10.19
C SER A 554 10.66 -35.96 8.87
N ILE A 555 10.51 -36.90 7.94
CA ILE A 555 9.72 -36.74 6.72
C ILE A 555 8.36 -37.37 6.98
N VAL A 556 7.30 -36.60 6.77
CA VAL A 556 5.92 -37.08 6.93
C VAL A 556 5.29 -37.26 5.57
N LEU A 557 4.76 -38.46 5.33
CA LEU A 557 4.19 -38.90 4.07
C LEU A 557 2.71 -39.19 4.25
N LEU A 558 1.85 -38.58 3.43
CA LEU A 558 0.48 -39.05 3.26
C LEU A 558 0.45 -40.08 2.15
N ARG A 559 0.24 -41.35 2.49
CA ARG A 559 0.13 -42.44 1.51
C ARG A 559 -1.30 -42.88 1.30
N LYS A 560 -1.53 -43.52 0.15
CA LYS A 560 -2.83 -44.11 -0.22
C LYS A 560 -2.70 -45.61 -0.46
N GLN A 561 -3.60 -46.39 0.14
CA GLN A 561 -3.76 -47.82 -0.12
C GLN A 561 -5.22 -48.13 -0.42
N GLY A 562 -5.52 -48.39 -1.71
CA GLY A 562 -6.89 -48.51 -2.18
C GLY A 562 -7.68 -47.21 -1.98
N SER A 563 -8.72 -47.24 -1.16
CA SER A 563 -9.54 -46.08 -0.81
C SER A 563 -9.13 -45.37 0.48
N ARG A 564 -8.18 -45.93 1.25
CA ARG A 564 -7.74 -45.40 2.55
C ARG A 564 -6.47 -44.57 2.42
N ASN A 565 -6.44 -43.46 3.15
CA ASN A 565 -5.23 -42.67 3.35
C ASN A 565 -4.67 -42.98 4.74
N TYR A 566 -3.34 -42.99 4.87
CA TYR A 566 -2.64 -43.11 6.15
C TYR A 566 -1.36 -42.27 6.12
N PHE A 567 -0.88 -41.87 7.30
CA PHE A 567 0.40 -41.19 7.44
C PHE A 567 1.51 -42.18 7.77
N GLU A 568 2.68 -41.94 7.21
CA GLU A 568 3.92 -42.62 7.52
C GLU A 568 4.96 -41.56 7.86
N THR A 569 5.65 -41.74 8.97
CA THR A 569 6.70 -40.82 9.44
C THR A 569 8.04 -41.53 9.37
N ILE A 570 9.01 -40.93 8.69
CA ILE A 570 10.38 -41.42 8.59
C ILE A 570 11.25 -40.48 9.41
N ASN A 571 11.80 -40.97 10.52
CA ASN A 571 12.69 -40.16 11.35
C ASN A 571 14.02 -39.91 10.62
N LEU A 572 14.54 -38.70 10.76
CA LEU A 572 15.84 -38.30 10.23
C LEU A 572 16.83 -38.19 11.37
N GLU A 573 17.92 -38.95 11.26
CA GLU A 573 19.15 -38.73 12.03
C GLU A 573 20.04 -37.81 11.21
N SER A 574 19.67 -36.54 11.14
CA SER A 574 20.40 -35.52 10.36
C SER A 574 21.01 -34.47 11.26
N GLU A 575 22.23 -34.05 10.90
CA GLU A 575 22.88 -32.89 11.49
C GLU A 575 22.16 -31.59 11.12
N GLU A 576 22.59 -30.51 11.76
CA GLU A 576 22.12 -29.16 11.44
C GLU A 576 22.47 -28.77 10.01
N ILE A 577 21.48 -28.23 9.28
CA ILE A 577 21.62 -27.71 7.93
C ILE A 577 21.60 -26.20 7.99
N ALA A 578 22.75 -25.57 7.74
CA ALA A 578 22.87 -24.12 7.71
C ALA A 578 22.03 -23.49 6.58
N THR A 579 21.76 -22.19 6.69
CA THR A 579 21.10 -21.42 5.64
C THR A 579 21.89 -21.51 4.33
N GLY A 580 21.23 -21.89 3.23
CA GLY A 580 21.86 -22.02 1.92
C GLY A 580 22.58 -23.34 1.66
N GLU A 581 22.63 -24.25 2.64
CA GLU A 581 23.22 -25.59 2.48
C GLU A 581 22.17 -26.63 2.09
N THR A 582 22.65 -27.73 1.48
CA THR A 582 21.82 -28.83 1.00
C THR A 582 21.49 -29.83 2.11
N LEU A 583 20.24 -30.30 2.16
CA LEU A 583 19.84 -31.45 2.96
C LEU A 583 20.17 -32.74 2.20
N ASN A 584 21.13 -33.51 2.70
CA ASN A 584 21.48 -34.81 2.15
C ASN A 584 20.57 -35.90 2.72
N ILE A 585 19.87 -36.62 1.85
CA ILE A 585 18.98 -37.73 2.23
C ILE A 585 19.73 -39.07 2.13
N PRO A 586 19.83 -39.86 3.23
CA PRO A 586 20.44 -41.19 3.20
C PRO A 586 19.82 -42.11 2.15
N TYR A 587 20.63 -43.00 1.58
CA TYR A 587 20.20 -43.89 0.49
C TYR A 587 19.03 -44.79 0.88
N GLU A 588 19.00 -45.27 2.13
CA GLU A 588 17.92 -46.09 2.68
C GLU A 588 16.58 -45.35 2.63
N ILE A 589 16.59 -44.07 2.98
CA ILE A 589 15.40 -43.20 2.96
C ILE A 589 15.01 -42.86 1.53
N SER A 590 15.98 -42.56 0.67
CA SER A 590 15.75 -42.35 -0.77
C SER A 590 15.07 -43.57 -1.41
N SER A 591 15.50 -44.78 -1.06
CA SER A 591 14.86 -46.02 -1.51
C SER A 591 13.40 -46.12 -1.05
N ILE A 592 13.09 -45.78 0.21
CA ILE A 592 11.71 -45.77 0.73
C ILE A 592 10.83 -44.75 -0.02
N LEU A 593 11.35 -43.56 -0.29
CA LEU A 593 10.63 -42.49 -1.01
C LEU A 593 10.37 -42.86 -2.47
N ASN A 594 11.31 -43.56 -3.11
CA ASN A 594 11.16 -44.07 -4.47
C ASN A 594 10.33 -45.36 -4.54
N SER A 595 10.15 -46.06 -3.42
CA SER A 595 9.32 -47.26 -3.36
C SER A 595 7.82 -46.91 -3.38
N LYS A 596 7.17 -47.28 -4.50
CA LYS A 596 5.72 -47.21 -4.79
C LYS A 596 5.16 -45.79 -4.99
N ASN A 597 4.48 -45.59 -6.13
CA ASN A 597 3.77 -44.36 -6.55
C ASN A 597 2.46 -44.07 -5.79
N ASN A 598 2.46 -44.20 -4.46
CA ASN A 598 1.26 -44.00 -3.64
C ASN A 598 1.35 -42.83 -2.65
N ILE A 599 2.39 -42.00 -2.75
CA ILE A 599 2.55 -40.77 -1.98
C ILE A 599 1.62 -39.70 -2.57
N VAL A 600 0.80 -39.08 -1.72
CA VAL A 600 -0.17 -38.04 -2.06
C VAL A 600 0.34 -36.65 -1.66
N LYS A 601 0.99 -36.56 -0.50
CA LYS A 601 1.65 -35.36 0.03
C LYS A 601 2.89 -35.78 0.81
N LEU A 602 3.90 -34.91 0.86
CA LEU A 602 5.05 -35.06 1.73
C LEU A 602 5.51 -33.69 2.26
N TRP A 603 6.02 -33.66 3.48
CA TRP A 603 6.67 -32.48 4.05
C TRP A 603 7.74 -32.88 5.07
N LEU A 604 8.61 -31.93 5.38
CA LEU A 604 9.68 -32.08 6.36
C LEU A 604 9.30 -31.37 7.67
N ASP A 605 9.38 -32.12 8.77
CA ASP A 605 9.41 -31.57 10.12
C ASP A 605 10.83 -31.25 10.54
N TYR A 606 10.99 -30.10 11.21
CA TYR A 606 12.28 -29.58 11.60
C TYR A 606 12.15 -28.68 12.83
N THR A 607 13.27 -28.44 13.50
CA THR A 607 13.42 -27.38 14.51
C THR A 607 14.37 -26.32 14.00
N LEU A 608 14.21 -25.07 14.44
CA LEU A 608 15.18 -24.01 14.16
C LEU A 608 16.27 -24.00 15.22
N ASN A 609 17.53 -23.86 14.81
CA ASN A 609 18.56 -23.44 15.75
C ASN A 609 18.43 -21.93 16.00
N LYS A 610 17.92 -21.58 17.19
CA LYS A 610 17.73 -20.17 17.60
C LYS A 610 19.02 -19.52 18.11
N ASP A 611 20.04 -20.33 18.44
CA ASP A 611 21.32 -19.89 18.98
C ASP A 611 22.29 -19.44 17.87
N CYS A 612 21.76 -18.79 16.85
CA CYS A 612 22.54 -18.22 15.75
C CYS A 612 22.58 -16.69 15.85
N ASN A 613 23.58 -16.15 16.56
CA ASN A 613 23.76 -14.70 16.72
C ASN A 613 23.93 -13.98 15.38
N THR A 614 24.69 -14.55 14.45
CA THR A 614 24.88 -13.99 13.10
C THR A 614 23.57 -13.97 12.30
N CYS A 615 22.76 -15.02 12.40
CA CYS A 615 21.43 -15.08 11.78
C CYS A 615 20.50 -14.03 12.37
N ASN A 616 20.43 -13.91 13.71
CA ASN A 616 19.65 -12.89 14.40
C ASN A 616 20.05 -11.48 13.96
N GLN A 617 21.35 -11.20 13.81
CA GLN A 617 21.82 -9.91 13.30
C GLN A 617 21.44 -9.68 11.83
N ASN A 618 21.52 -10.70 10.97
CA ASN A 618 21.14 -10.60 9.57
C ASN A 618 19.64 -10.36 9.40
N VAL A 619 18.82 -11.10 10.15
CA VAL A 619 17.35 -10.96 10.17
C VAL A 619 16.94 -9.62 10.77
N LYS A 620 17.54 -9.21 11.89
CA LYS A 620 17.34 -7.87 12.48
C LYS A 620 17.66 -6.79 11.46
N LYS A 621 18.83 -6.87 10.80
CA LYS A 621 19.20 -5.96 9.71
C LYS A 621 18.17 -6.01 8.58
N LYS A 622 17.69 -7.17 8.17
CA LYS A 622 16.73 -7.31 7.07
C LYS A 622 15.38 -6.67 7.38
N ILE A 623 14.90 -6.82 8.60
CA ILE A 623 13.65 -6.21 9.09
C ILE A 623 13.80 -4.69 9.21
N ILE A 624 14.91 -4.22 9.80
CA ILE A 624 15.17 -2.80 10.07
C ILE A 624 15.59 -2.04 8.78
N LYS A 625 16.43 -2.64 7.92
CA LYS A 625 16.92 -2.08 6.65
C LYS A 625 15.87 -2.09 5.52
N GLY A 626 14.70 -2.70 5.74
CA GLY A 626 13.61 -2.74 4.76
C GLY A 626 13.09 -1.37 4.32
N THR A 627 13.49 -0.29 5.01
CA THR A 627 13.17 1.10 4.65
C THR A 627 14.35 2.03 4.95
N SER A 628 14.83 2.74 3.91
CA SER A 628 15.82 3.83 3.93
C SER A 628 17.21 3.52 4.53
N HIS A 629 18.25 3.65 3.69
CA HIS A 629 19.66 3.36 3.98
C HIS A 629 20.34 4.38 4.93
N ASN A 630 19.74 4.76 6.06
CA ASN A 630 20.33 5.80 6.91
C ASN A 630 20.67 5.27 8.32
N GLU A 631 21.92 5.46 8.74
CA GLU A 631 22.38 5.29 10.12
C GLU A 631 21.91 6.49 10.97
N ILE A 632 21.42 6.25 12.18
CA ILE A 632 20.99 7.32 13.09
C ILE A 632 22.22 7.83 13.85
N THR A 633 22.54 9.11 13.69
CA THR A 633 23.58 9.83 14.45
C THR A 633 22.91 10.84 15.39
N ASN A 634 23.32 10.85 16.67
CA ASN A 634 22.86 11.84 17.64
C ASN A 634 23.82 13.04 17.65
N LEU A 635 23.28 14.24 17.48
CA LEU A 635 24.00 15.50 17.65
C LEU A 635 23.85 15.99 19.09
N SER A 636 24.98 16.32 19.72
CA SER A 636 25.06 17.02 21.01
C SER A 636 25.48 18.47 20.79
N VAL A 637 24.89 19.40 21.54
CA VAL A 637 25.22 20.83 21.51
C VAL A 637 25.69 21.27 22.89
N GLN A 638 26.83 21.94 22.95
CA GLN A 638 27.39 22.55 24.16
C GLN A 638 27.54 24.06 23.96
N ILE A 639 27.00 24.84 24.90
CA ILE A 639 27.19 26.28 24.97
C ILE A 639 28.29 26.54 25.98
N LEU A 640 29.38 27.21 25.58
CA LEU A 640 30.47 27.56 26.51
C LEU A 640 30.20 28.94 27.13
N ASN A 641 30.69 30.01 26.50
CA ASN A 641 30.60 31.38 27.00
C ASN A 641 29.87 32.31 26.00
N ALA A 642 28.86 31.79 25.32
CA ALA A 642 28.21 32.46 24.21
C ALA A 642 27.49 33.76 24.61
N LEU A 643 26.78 33.75 25.74
CA LEU A 643 26.01 34.90 26.22
C LEU A 643 26.92 35.95 26.83
N SER A 644 27.87 35.54 27.68
CA SER A 644 28.84 36.45 28.30
C SER A 644 29.72 37.15 27.26
N TYR A 645 30.26 36.43 26.29
CA TYR A 645 31.11 37.00 25.23
C TYR A 645 30.38 38.05 24.36
N SER A 646 29.13 37.76 23.99
CA SER A 646 28.35 38.64 23.11
C SER A 646 27.60 39.74 23.86
N ASN A 647 27.62 39.74 25.20
CA ASN A 647 26.79 40.57 26.07
C ASN A 647 25.28 40.48 25.74
N ALA A 648 24.84 39.32 25.25
CA ALA A 648 23.45 39.06 24.93
C ALA A 648 22.61 38.79 26.19
N HIS A 649 21.31 39.07 26.12
CA HIS A 649 20.35 38.62 27.14
C HIS A 649 20.00 37.14 26.97
N SER A 650 19.78 36.69 25.73
CA SER A 650 19.53 35.29 25.40
C SER A 650 19.82 35.02 23.91
N MET A 651 19.90 33.74 23.53
CA MET A 651 20.00 33.35 22.13
C MET A 651 19.03 32.23 21.76
N LYS A 652 18.72 32.13 20.47
CA LYS A 652 18.05 30.98 19.87
C LYS A 652 18.98 30.32 18.86
N LEU A 653 19.23 29.04 19.03
CA LEU A 653 19.93 28.19 18.07
C LEU A 653 18.91 27.51 17.16
N ILE A 654 19.08 27.70 15.86
CA ILE A 654 18.28 27.04 14.84
C ILE A 654 19.19 26.08 14.10
N ILE A 655 18.78 24.81 14.00
CA ILE A 655 19.48 23.77 13.25
C ILE A 655 18.56 23.28 12.15
N LYS A 656 19.12 23.05 10.97
CA LYS A 656 18.42 22.42 9.85
C LYS A 656 19.30 21.41 9.14
N SER A 657 18.70 20.36 8.62
CA SER A 657 19.42 19.35 7.84
C SER A 657 18.48 18.62 6.90
N THR A 658 18.99 18.19 5.74
CA THR A 658 18.30 17.18 4.92
C THR A 658 18.35 15.79 5.55
N GLN A 659 19.34 15.52 6.40
CA GLN A 659 19.46 14.30 7.19
C GLN A 659 18.54 14.30 8.41
N ALA A 660 17.90 15.42 8.75
CA ALA A 660 16.81 15.40 9.73
C ALA A 660 15.54 14.74 9.15
N ASP A 661 15.43 14.62 7.83
CA ASP A 661 14.45 13.76 7.15
C ASP A 661 15.04 12.34 6.98
N PRO A 662 14.38 11.30 7.50
CA PRO A 662 14.78 9.91 7.28
C PRO A 662 14.94 9.51 5.80
N ASN A 663 14.30 10.24 4.89
CA ASN A 663 14.40 9.99 3.46
C ASN A 663 15.50 10.81 2.77
N GLY A 664 16.13 11.76 3.46
CA GLY A 664 17.13 12.67 2.89
C GLY A 664 16.59 13.60 1.80
N VAL A 665 15.27 13.83 1.76
CA VAL A 665 14.60 14.56 0.67
C VAL A 665 14.32 16.01 1.06
N ASN A 666 13.80 16.22 2.26
CA ASN A 666 13.42 17.55 2.73
C ASN A 666 14.46 18.06 3.73
N GLU A 667 14.83 19.33 3.58
CA GLU A 667 15.56 20.03 4.65
C GLU A 667 14.56 20.32 5.78
N ILE A 668 14.75 19.65 6.92
CA ILE A 668 13.94 19.85 8.11
C ILE A 668 14.68 20.80 9.04
N THR A 669 13.97 21.84 9.49
CA THR A 669 14.43 22.77 10.52
C THR A 669 13.86 22.32 11.86
N PHE A 670 14.73 22.08 12.84
CA PHE A 670 14.32 21.75 14.20
C PHE A 670 13.69 22.95 14.90
N PRO A 671 12.85 22.74 15.93
CA PRO A 671 12.42 23.81 16.82
C PRO A 671 13.61 24.58 17.38
N ALA A 672 13.47 25.90 17.51
CA ALA A 672 14.57 26.74 18.00
C ALA A 672 14.92 26.39 19.46
N PHE A 673 16.18 26.03 19.69
CA PHE A 673 16.72 25.75 21.02
C PHE A 673 17.02 27.07 21.73
N SER A 674 16.44 27.29 22.92
CA SER A 674 16.63 28.53 23.67
C SER A 674 17.83 28.42 24.60
N ILE A 675 18.82 29.27 24.37
CA ILE A 675 20.03 29.42 25.18
C ILE A 675 19.79 30.57 26.16
N LYS A 676 19.72 30.23 27.44
CA LYS A 676 19.43 31.17 28.53
C LYS A 676 20.59 31.39 29.48
N GLU A 677 21.51 30.45 29.51
CA GLU A 677 22.74 30.49 30.32
C GLU A 677 23.91 29.91 29.53
N ASP A 678 25.11 30.29 29.95
CA ASP A 678 26.38 29.70 29.53
C ASP A 678 26.52 28.30 30.18
N ASP A 679 27.38 27.43 29.64
CA ASP A 679 27.53 26.00 30.03
C ASP A 679 26.30 25.08 29.79
N GLN A 680 25.26 25.57 29.09
CA GLN A 680 24.06 24.81 28.78
C GLN A 680 24.31 23.72 27.71
N GLU A 681 23.72 22.53 27.89
CA GLU A 681 23.81 21.40 26.95
C GLU A 681 22.45 21.00 26.33
N PHE A 682 22.46 20.53 25.09
CA PHE A 682 21.30 19.93 24.43
C PHE A 682 21.66 18.57 23.83
N GLU A 683 20.94 17.54 24.25
CA GLU A 683 21.08 16.17 23.74
C GLU A 683 19.85 15.70 22.96
N GLY A 684 20.04 14.62 22.20
CA GLY A 684 18.95 13.89 21.55
C GLY A 684 18.48 14.52 20.25
N ILE A 685 19.32 15.23 19.51
CA ILE A 685 18.99 15.70 18.15
C ILE A 685 19.37 14.59 17.16
N GLN A 686 18.38 13.87 16.62
CA GLN A 686 18.62 12.74 15.72
C GLN A 686 18.74 13.16 14.25
N LEU A 687 19.79 12.69 13.58
CA LEU A 687 20.03 12.86 12.14
C LEU A 687 20.25 11.49 11.47
N PHE A 688 19.56 11.26 10.36
CA PHE A 688 19.60 10.06 9.53
C PHE A 688 20.67 10.22 8.43
N VAL A 689 21.88 9.72 8.70
CA VAL A 689 23.05 9.80 7.82
C VAL A 689 23.08 8.61 6.87
N PRO A 690 22.94 8.81 5.54
CA PRO A 690 22.95 7.69 4.60
C PRO A 690 24.29 6.93 4.57
N GLU A 691 24.24 5.62 4.31
CA GLU A 691 25.45 4.80 4.12
C GLU A 691 26.35 5.41 3.03
N ASN A 692 27.62 5.69 3.37
CA ASN A 692 28.61 6.44 2.56
C ASN A 692 28.39 7.96 2.42
N LYS A 693 27.67 8.60 3.35
CA LYS A 693 27.64 10.07 3.48
C LYS A 693 28.15 10.50 4.85
N GLU A 694 28.79 11.66 4.89
CA GLU A 694 29.14 12.31 6.15
C GLU A 694 27.91 13.00 6.76
N LEU A 695 27.92 13.12 8.09
CA LEU A 695 26.98 13.97 8.83
C LEU A 695 27.02 15.39 8.25
N SER A 696 25.86 16.03 8.10
CA SER A 696 25.77 17.37 7.54
C SER A 696 24.52 18.07 8.06
N TYR A 697 24.72 19.21 8.71
CA TYR A 697 23.65 20.11 9.13
C TYR A 697 24.13 21.56 9.03
N SER A 698 23.18 22.48 8.95
CA SER A 698 23.42 23.93 9.03
C SER A 698 22.83 24.47 10.33
N TYR A 699 23.48 25.46 10.91
CA TYR A 699 23.01 26.13 12.11
C TYR A 699 23.13 27.65 12.00
N GLN A 700 22.29 28.35 12.76
CA GLN A 700 22.22 29.81 12.82
C GLN A 700 21.86 30.24 14.25
N LEU A 701 22.40 31.38 14.68
CA LEU A 701 22.06 32.00 15.97
C LEU A 701 21.20 33.24 15.72
N ILE A 702 20.16 33.38 16.54
CA ILE A 702 19.43 34.63 16.74
C ILE A 702 19.77 35.14 18.13
N THR A 703 20.47 36.25 18.21
CA THR A 703 20.93 36.87 19.45
C THR A 703 19.99 38.00 19.84
N ILE A 704 19.53 37.98 21.09
CA ILE A 704 18.65 38.99 21.67
C ILE A 704 19.49 39.78 22.68
N MET A 705 19.74 41.04 22.39
CA MET A 705 20.54 41.95 23.22
C MET A 705 19.71 42.48 24.40
N LYS A 706 20.40 43.02 25.41
CA LYS A 706 19.76 43.55 26.63
C LYS A 706 18.89 44.79 26.39
N ASP A 707 19.15 45.53 25.32
CA ASP A 707 18.37 46.69 24.86
C ASP A 707 17.17 46.29 23.96
N GLY A 708 16.98 45.00 23.72
CA GLY A 708 15.93 44.47 22.84
C GLY A 708 16.32 44.40 21.36
N GLU A 709 17.53 44.80 20.97
CA GLU A 709 18.03 44.61 19.60
C GLU A 709 18.14 43.10 19.29
N VAL A 710 17.70 42.69 18.09
CA VAL A 710 17.77 41.30 17.63
C VAL A 710 18.73 41.19 16.46
N LYS A 711 19.81 40.41 16.63
CA LYS A 711 20.81 40.11 15.60
C LYS A 711 20.66 38.68 15.13
N THR A 712 20.77 38.47 13.82
CA THR A 712 20.68 37.12 13.22
C THR A 712 21.98 36.84 12.48
N SER A 713 22.65 35.74 12.82
CA SER A 713 23.92 35.37 12.19
C SER A 713 23.74 34.88 10.75
N LYS A 714 24.85 34.65 10.03
CA LYS A 714 24.79 33.82 8.81
C LYS A 714 24.56 32.34 9.18
N TRP A 715 24.14 31.54 8.20
CA TRP A 715 24.11 30.08 8.32
C TRP A 715 25.53 29.53 8.20
N GLU A 716 25.87 28.59 9.07
CA GLU A 716 27.14 27.86 9.04
C GLU A 716 26.87 26.36 8.94
N THR A 717 27.68 25.64 8.18
CA THR A 717 27.57 24.17 8.01
C THR A 717 28.54 23.44 8.92
N SER A 718 28.12 22.30 9.47
CA SER A 718 28.97 21.41 10.27
C SER A 718 28.70 19.95 9.92
N ASN A 719 29.72 19.11 10.09
CA ASN A 719 29.69 17.66 9.96
C ASN A 719 30.08 16.94 11.27
N SER A 720 30.22 17.67 12.38
CA SER A 720 30.57 17.11 13.70
C SER A 720 29.33 16.67 14.48
N SER A 721 29.38 15.52 15.13
CA SER A 721 28.34 15.07 16.08
C SER A 721 28.31 15.87 17.39
N LEU A 722 29.32 16.71 17.63
CA LEU A 722 29.38 17.68 18.72
C LEU A 722 29.45 19.11 18.15
N LEU A 723 28.44 19.92 18.44
CA LEU A 723 28.40 21.34 18.11
C LEU A 723 28.72 22.16 19.37
N VAL A 724 29.88 22.82 19.39
CA VAL A 724 30.26 23.71 20.49
C VAL A 724 30.06 25.17 20.05
N ILE A 725 29.32 25.95 20.84
CA ILE A 725 29.10 27.38 20.62
C ILE A 725 29.86 28.18 21.68
N GLY A 726 31.00 28.77 21.28
CA GLY A 726 31.77 29.71 22.09
C GLY A 726 32.23 30.92 21.27
N GLU A 727 33.19 31.69 21.78
CA GLU A 727 33.66 32.95 21.15
C GLU A 727 34.07 32.78 19.69
N SER A 728 34.79 31.69 19.37
CA SER A 728 35.30 31.43 18.03
C SER A 728 34.17 31.25 17.01
N GLN A 729 33.14 30.48 17.38
CA GLN A 729 31.96 30.25 16.55
C GLN A 729 31.14 31.54 16.39
N ILE A 730 30.98 32.32 17.46
CA ILE A 730 30.27 33.61 17.40
C ILE A 730 30.98 34.59 16.45
N LYS A 731 32.31 34.74 16.57
CA LYS A 731 33.10 35.58 15.66
C LYS A 731 32.94 35.14 14.20
N LYS A 732 32.98 33.83 13.95
CA LYS A 732 32.80 33.27 12.60
C LYS A 732 31.42 33.56 12.04
N LEU A 733 30.38 33.44 12.86
CA LEU A 733 28.96 33.56 12.48
C LEU A 733 28.50 35.00 12.18
N TYR A 734 29.11 36.01 12.80
CA TYR A 734 28.70 37.42 12.67
C TYR A 734 29.61 38.28 11.77
N ASP A 735 30.63 37.69 11.13
CA ASP A 735 31.48 38.35 10.14
C ASP A 735 32.03 39.70 10.64
N HIS A 736 32.98 39.66 11.58
CA HIS A 736 33.86 40.81 11.74
C HIS A 736 34.74 40.88 10.48
N LYS A 737 34.40 41.76 9.53
CA LYS A 737 35.43 42.34 8.66
C LYS A 737 36.44 42.97 9.62
N GLU A 738 37.60 42.35 9.80
CA GLU A 738 38.75 43.14 10.21
C GLU A 738 38.89 44.24 9.16
N LYS A 739 38.72 45.49 9.59
CA LYS A 739 39.04 46.66 8.76
C LYS A 739 40.42 46.40 8.16
N SER A 740 40.50 46.46 6.83
CA SER A 740 41.79 46.34 6.14
C SER A 740 42.80 47.31 6.77
N GLU A 741 44.10 46.98 6.77
CA GLU A 741 45.13 47.92 7.25
C GLU A 741 44.98 49.30 6.63
N LEU A 742 44.50 49.38 5.38
CA LEU A 742 44.21 50.62 4.67
C LEU A 742 43.04 51.43 5.27
N GLU A 743 42.03 50.78 5.85
CA GLU A 743 40.95 51.44 6.58
C GLU A 743 41.34 51.81 8.01
N ARG A 744 42.15 50.99 8.70
CA ARG A 744 42.74 51.37 9.99
C ARG A 744 43.70 52.56 9.86
N LEU A 745 44.48 52.62 8.78
CA LEU A 745 45.33 53.77 8.42
C LEU A 745 44.50 55.00 8.07
N LYS A 746 43.38 54.85 7.35
CA LYS A 746 42.47 55.98 7.07
C LYS A 746 41.82 56.53 8.33
N ASP A 747 41.40 55.69 9.25
CA ASP A 747 40.77 56.13 10.50
C ASP A 747 41.79 56.79 11.45
N SER A 748 43.04 56.30 11.48
CA SER A 748 44.16 56.92 12.21
C SER A 748 44.58 58.26 11.60
N LEU A 749 44.66 58.37 10.26
CA LEU A 749 44.96 59.62 9.57
C LEU A 749 43.80 60.63 9.69
N LEU A 750 42.55 60.16 9.73
CA LEU A 750 41.40 61.03 9.96
C LEU A 750 41.32 61.51 11.41
N SER A 751 41.73 60.73 12.42
CA SER A 751 41.75 61.20 13.81
C SER A 751 42.84 62.23 14.04
N ASP A 752 44.07 61.98 13.55
CA ASP A 752 45.22 62.88 13.73
C ASP A 752 45.07 64.23 13.01
N HIS A 753 44.26 64.28 11.94
CA HIS A 753 43.94 65.54 11.25
C HIS A 753 42.64 66.20 11.72
N LYS A 754 41.75 65.47 12.42
CA LYS A 754 40.54 66.06 12.99
C LYS A 754 40.88 67.04 14.10
N ASP A 755 41.80 66.68 14.98
CA ASP A 755 42.16 67.53 16.11
C ASP A 755 42.90 68.78 15.63
N LYS A 756 43.80 68.66 14.64
CA LYS A 756 44.44 69.82 13.98
C LYS A 756 43.47 70.73 13.23
N LEU A 757 42.44 70.19 12.58
CA LEU A 757 41.42 71.00 11.88
C LEU A 757 40.45 71.66 12.84
N ILE A 758 40.13 71.01 13.97
CA ILE A 758 39.31 71.57 15.04
C ILE A 758 40.07 72.67 15.78
N GLU A 759 41.36 72.49 16.04
CA GLU A 759 42.22 73.49 16.69
C GLU A 759 42.42 74.71 15.79
N LYS A 760 42.71 74.51 14.50
CA LYS A 760 42.80 75.59 13.51
C LYS A 760 41.46 76.28 13.23
N GLY A 761 40.36 75.54 13.35
CA GLY A 761 39.00 76.07 13.27
C GLY A 761 38.62 76.91 14.50
N LYS A 762 39.12 76.55 15.69
CA LYS A 762 38.99 77.36 16.91
C LYS A 762 39.82 78.65 16.84
N GLU A 763 41.08 78.57 16.40
CA GLU A 763 41.92 79.76 16.19
C GLU A 763 41.30 80.75 15.19
N LEU A 764 40.73 80.26 14.08
CA LEU A 764 40.01 81.09 13.10
C LEU A 764 38.71 81.67 13.65
N LEU A 765 38.01 80.96 14.53
CA LEU A 765 36.78 81.45 15.16
C LEU A 765 37.09 82.52 16.21
N ASP A 766 38.17 82.36 16.97
CA ASP A 766 38.65 83.33 17.95
C ASP A 766 39.18 84.61 17.26
N GLU A 767 39.88 84.51 16.12
CA GLU A 767 40.27 85.67 15.30
C GLU A 767 39.08 86.44 14.71
N ILE A 768 37.97 85.74 14.40
CA ILE A 768 36.75 86.37 13.88
C ILE A 768 35.96 87.02 15.01
N LEU A 769 35.95 86.43 16.21
CA LEU A 769 35.29 86.99 17.40
C LEU A 769 36.06 88.20 17.96
N GLU A 770 37.41 88.18 17.99
CA GLU A 770 38.22 89.35 18.37
C GLU A 770 38.11 90.52 17.37
N LYS A 771 37.82 90.25 16.09
CA LYS A 771 37.53 91.29 15.10
C LYS A 771 36.12 91.87 15.24
N LYS A 772 35.19 91.13 15.83
CA LYS A 772 33.82 91.61 16.09
C LYS A 772 33.74 92.51 17.32
N ASP A 773 34.60 92.30 18.31
CA ASP A 773 34.67 93.14 19.52
C ASP A 773 35.45 94.45 19.31
N LYS A 774 35.98 94.72 18.10
CA LYS A 774 36.68 95.97 17.73
C LYS A 774 35.90 96.88 16.78
N GLU A 775 34.67 96.53 16.39
CA GLU A 775 33.81 97.38 15.54
C GLU A 775 32.66 98.07 16.29
N ASP A 776 32.45 97.80 17.58
CA ASP A 776 31.50 98.56 18.43
C ASP A 776 32.25 99.47 19.42
N THR A 777 32.84 100.55 18.90
CA THR A 777 33.08 101.79 19.68
C THR A 777 32.84 103.02 18.80
N PRO A 778 31.65 103.64 18.88
CA PRO A 778 31.48 105.04 18.52
C PRO A 778 31.83 105.92 19.73
N LYS A 779 32.68 106.91 19.47
CA LYS A 779 32.96 108.05 20.34
C LYS A 779 31.70 108.88 20.62
N GLU A 780 31.75 109.51 21.78
CA GLU A 780 30.89 110.59 22.30
C GLU A 780 30.63 111.71 21.27
N ASP A 781 29.51 112.45 21.42
CA ASP A 781 29.55 113.89 21.71
C ASP A 781 28.14 114.57 21.71
N GLU A 782 27.98 115.49 22.68
CA GLU A 782 27.17 116.74 22.69
C GLU A 782 25.62 116.72 22.63
N GLU A 783 24.96 116.89 23.79
CA GLU A 783 24.19 118.10 24.21
C GLU A 783 23.75 118.03 25.69
#